data_AF-A0A922DDC7-F1
#
_entry.id   AF-A0A922DDC7-F1
#
_cell.length_a   1.000
_cell.length_b   1.000
_cell.length_c   1.000
_cell.angle_alpha   90.00
_cell.angle_beta   90.00
_cell.angle_gamma   90.00
#
_symmetry.space_group_name_H-M   'P 1'
#
loop_
_entity.id
_entity.type
_entity.pdbx_description
1 polymer ?
#
loop_
_entity_poly.entity_id
_entity_poly.type
_entity_poly.pdbx_seq_one_letter_code
_entity_poly.pdbx_strand_id
1 'polypeptide(L)'
;MTGTKEILQTGQGLVDHDNYHEYCRLLGRFRVNYQLSELVNVEGYSDWIHLVAEFTLKSLQSWQWASSSVYYLLGLWSRLVTSVPYLKGDAPSLLDEFVPKITEGFITSRFNSVQAVLPDDLSENPLDNVELLQDQLDCFPYLCRFQYESSSLYIINIMEPILQVYTERARLQTTDNKDLSVIEAKLAWVVHIIAAILKIKQCTGCSVESQEVLDAELSARVLQLINVTDSGLHSQRYGEISKQRLDRAILTFFQHFRKSYVGDQAMHSSKQLYARLSELLGLHDHLLLLNVIVGKIATNLKCYTESEEVIDHTLGLFLELASGYMTGKLLLKLDTVKFIVANHTREHFPFLEEYRCSRSRTTFYYTIGCLIFMEDSPVKFKSSMDPLLQVFISLESTPDSLFSTDAVKYALIGLMRDLRGIAMATNSRRTYGLLFDWLYPAHMPLLLKGISHWSDTPEVTTPLLKFMAEFVLNKAQRLTFDSSSPNGILLFREVSKLIVAYGSRILSLPNAADIYAFKYKGIWICLNIISRALAGNYVNFGVFELYGDRALSDALDVALKMTLSIPLADILAFRKLTRAYFAFLEVLFNSHIVFILNLDTNTFMHIVGSLESGLKGLDTNISSQCASAVDNLAAFYFNNITMGEAPTSPAAINLARHIADGPNLFPGILKTLFEIVLFEDCGNQWSLSRPMLSLILISEQIFTDLKAQILASQPADQHQRLSLCFDKLMADVTRSLDSKNRDKFTQNLTIFRHEFRIK
;
A
#
# COMPACT_ATOMS: atom_id res chain seq x y z
N MET A 1 -24.62 -17.58 -30.13
CA MET A 1 -25.34 -16.38 -30.62
C MET A 1 -26.83 -16.65 -30.76
N THR A 2 -27.26 -17.73 -31.43
CA THR A 2 -28.68 -18.07 -31.61
C THR A 2 -29.45 -18.20 -30.29
N GLY A 3 -28.93 -18.95 -29.31
CA GLY A 3 -29.60 -19.10 -28.00
C GLY A 3 -29.71 -17.79 -27.21
N THR A 4 -28.70 -16.91 -27.26
CA THR A 4 -28.79 -15.59 -26.62
C THR A 4 -29.75 -14.66 -27.37
N LYS A 5 -29.79 -14.73 -28.70
CA LYS A 5 -30.77 -14.02 -29.53
C LYS A 5 -32.20 -14.42 -29.16
N GLU A 6 -32.49 -15.71 -29.05
CA GLU A 6 -33.82 -16.23 -28.72
C GLU A 6 -34.29 -15.78 -27.33
N ILE A 7 -33.41 -15.81 -26.32
CA ILE A 7 -33.71 -15.31 -24.97
C ILE A 7 -34.05 -13.81 -25.01
N LEU A 8 -33.31 -13.00 -25.78
CA LEU A 8 -33.60 -11.56 -25.93
C LEU A 8 -34.92 -11.28 -26.64
N GLN A 9 -35.29 -12.10 -27.63
CA GLN A 9 -36.55 -11.95 -28.37
C GLN A 9 -37.77 -12.36 -27.53
N THR A 10 -37.63 -13.46 -26.79
CA THR A 10 -38.74 -14.02 -25.98
C THR A 10 -38.86 -13.40 -24.60
N GLY A 11 -37.78 -12.80 -24.08
CA GLY A 11 -37.71 -12.32 -22.69
C GLY A 11 -37.71 -13.44 -21.66
N GLN A 12 -37.51 -14.70 -22.08
CA GLN A 12 -37.69 -15.86 -21.22
C GLN A 12 -36.68 -15.88 -20.06
N GLY A 13 -37.18 -15.94 -18.83
CA GLY A 13 -36.35 -16.03 -17.62
C GLY A 13 -35.73 -14.71 -17.16
N LEU A 14 -35.78 -13.64 -17.97
CA LEU A 14 -35.19 -12.33 -17.64
C LEU A 14 -36.01 -11.50 -16.64
N VAL A 15 -37.16 -12.01 -16.17
CA VAL A 15 -37.95 -11.39 -15.08
C VAL A 15 -37.34 -11.71 -13.72
N ASP A 16 -36.62 -12.83 -13.61
CA ASP A 16 -35.91 -13.23 -12.41
C ASP A 16 -34.53 -12.55 -12.34
N HIS A 17 -34.21 -11.97 -11.19
CA HIS A 17 -33.01 -11.13 -11.01
C HIS A 17 -31.72 -11.94 -11.15
N ASP A 18 -31.67 -13.17 -10.62
CA ASP A 18 -30.46 -14.00 -10.67
C ASP A 18 -30.19 -14.50 -12.10
N ASN A 19 -31.24 -14.94 -12.78
CA ASN A 19 -31.16 -15.31 -14.20
C ASN A 19 -30.74 -14.12 -15.06
N TYR A 20 -31.26 -12.93 -14.79
CA TYR A 20 -30.88 -11.72 -15.49
C TYR A 20 -29.42 -11.33 -15.25
N HIS A 21 -28.94 -11.45 -14.01
CA HIS A 21 -27.54 -11.18 -13.66
C HIS A 21 -26.58 -12.15 -14.37
N GLU A 22 -26.86 -13.45 -14.31
CA GLU A 22 -26.05 -14.47 -15.00
C GLU A 22 -26.12 -14.32 -16.52
N TYR A 23 -27.26 -13.88 -17.07
CA TYR A 23 -27.37 -13.56 -18.49
C TYR A 23 -26.49 -12.37 -18.89
N CYS A 24 -26.46 -11.29 -18.09
CA CYS A 24 -25.54 -10.16 -18.30
C CYS A 24 -24.08 -10.61 -18.22
N ARG A 25 -23.74 -11.48 -17.27
CA ARG A 25 -22.41 -12.06 -17.12
C ARG A 25 -22.02 -12.95 -18.31
N LEU A 26 -22.95 -13.73 -18.83
CA LEU A 26 -22.78 -14.53 -20.04
C LEU A 26 -22.48 -13.61 -21.24
N LEU A 27 -23.28 -12.56 -21.46
CA LEU A 27 -23.05 -11.55 -22.50
C LEU A 27 -21.67 -10.89 -22.32
N GLY A 28 -21.30 -10.49 -21.11
CA GLY A 28 -19.98 -9.95 -20.81
C GLY A 28 -18.83 -10.87 -21.21
N ARG A 29 -19.01 -12.20 -21.12
CA ARG A 29 -17.99 -13.20 -21.49
C ARG A 29 -17.90 -13.52 -22.97
N PHE A 30 -18.85 -13.09 -23.81
CA PHE A 30 -18.87 -13.45 -25.24
C PHE A 30 -17.56 -13.09 -25.96
N ARG A 31 -17.03 -11.87 -25.82
CA ARG A 31 -15.76 -11.49 -26.47
C ARG A 31 -14.50 -12.02 -25.74
N VAL A 32 -14.61 -12.48 -24.50
CA VAL A 32 -13.48 -13.21 -23.88
C VAL A 32 -13.20 -14.51 -24.66
N ASN A 33 -14.24 -15.07 -25.27
CA ASN A 33 -14.20 -16.35 -25.95
C ASN A 33 -14.12 -16.24 -27.49
N TYR A 34 -14.51 -15.12 -28.09
CA TYR A 34 -14.59 -14.94 -29.55
C TYR A 34 -14.07 -13.58 -30.02
N GLN A 35 -13.34 -13.54 -31.13
CA GLN A 35 -12.83 -12.29 -31.71
C GLN A 35 -13.95 -11.51 -32.41
N LEU A 36 -13.85 -10.18 -32.47
CA LEU A 36 -14.84 -9.35 -33.18
C LEU A 36 -14.95 -9.72 -34.66
N SER A 37 -13.81 -10.02 -35.30
CA SER A 37 -13.75 -10.52 -36.69
C SER A 37 -14.52 -11.81 -36.89
N GLU A 38 -14.57 -12.69 -35.89
CA GLU A 38 -15.34 -13.93 -35.96
C GLU A 38 -16.83 -13.62 -35.79
N LEU A 39 -17.19 -12.76 -34.84
CA LEU A 39 -18.58 -12.42 -34.51
C LEU A 39 -19.32 -11.74 -35.67
N VAL A 40 -18.69 -10.77 -36.34
CA VAL A 40 -19.33 -10.00 -37.41
C VAL A 40 -19.60 -10.88 -38.65
N ASN A 41 -18.84 -11.96 -38.83
CA ASN A 41 -19.02 -12.91 -39.93
C ASN A 41 -20.07 -14.01 -39.64
N VAL A 42 -20.66 -14.05 -38.44
CA VAL A 42 -21.70 -15.03 -38.11
C VAL A 42 -23.07 -14.57 -38.65
N GLU A 43 -23.80 -15.50 -39.27
CA GLU A 43 -25.18 -15.26 -39.71
C GLU A 43 -26.08 -14.83 -38.53
N GLY A 44 -26.75 -13.68 -38.67
CA GLY A 44 -27.63 -13.13 -37.65
C GLY A 44 -26.97 -12.19 -36.63
N TYR A 45 -25.69 -11.82 -36.83
CA TYR A 45 -24.99 -10.82 -36.01
C TYR A 45 -25.74 -9.48 -35.93
N SER A 46 -26.24 -8.96 -37.06
CA SER A 46 -26.95 -7.68 -37.14
C SER A 46 -28.16 -7.61 -36.19
N ASP A 47 -28.99 -8.65 -36.21
CA ASP A 47 -30.17 -8.72 -35.35
C ASP A 47 -29.77 -8.92 -33.88
N TRP A 48 -28.74 -9.74 -33.64
CA TRP A 48 -28.26 -10.00 -32.30
C TRP A 48 -27.69 -8.75 -31.63
N ILE A 49 -26.84 -7.99 -32.32
CA ILE A 49 -26.24 -6.77 -31.75
C ILE A 49 -27.28 -5.69 -31.50
N HIS A 50 -28.31 -5.58 -32.36
CA HIS A 50 -29.44 -4.69 -32.16
C HIS A 50 -30.23 -5.04 -30.88
N LEU A 51 -30.56 -6.33 -30.69
CA LEU A 51 -31.25 -6.80 -29.49
C LEU A 51 -30.43 -6.60 -28.21
N VAL A 52 -29.10 -6.82 -28.29
CA VAL A 52 -28.19 -6.55 -27.17
C VAL A 52 -28.15 -5.05 -26.84
N ALA A 53 -28.17 -4.17 -27.85
CA ALA A 53 -28.21 -2.73 -27.65
C ALA A 53 -29.50 -2.28 -26.98
N GLU A 54 -30.67 -2.72 -27.47
CA GLU A 54 -31.96 -2.44 -26.83
C GLU A 54 -32.02 -2.95 -25.39
N PHE A 55 -31.55 -4.17 -25.16
CA PHE A 55 -31.47 -4.75 -23.82
C PHE A 55 -30.57 -3.91 -22.91
N THR A 56 -29.40 -3.49 -23.40
CA THR A 56 -28.48 -2.61 -22.65
C THR A 56 -29.15 -1.30 -22.29
N LEU A 57 -29.84 -0.65 -23.23
CA LEU A 57 -30.54 0.63 -22.99
C LEU A 57 -31.66 0.49 -21.96
N LYS A 58 -32.47 -0.57 -22.04
CA LYS A 58 -33.50 -0.88 -21.02
C LYS A 58 -32.89 -1.12 -19.65
N SER A 59 -31.79 -1.86 -19.60
CA SER A 59 -31.04 -2.16 -18.38
C SER A 59 -30.50 -0.89 -17.70
N LEU A 60 -30.02 0.07 -18.49
CA LEU A 60 -29.57 1.37 -18.00
C LEU A 60 -30.73 2.21 -17.44
N GLN A 61 -31.91 2.17 -18.08
CA GLN A 61 -33.10 2.87 -17.58
C GLN A 61 -33.62 2.25 -16.27
N SER A 62 -33.55 0.92 -16.13
CA SER A 62 -33.92 0.16 -14.92
C SER A 62 -32.76 0.01 -13.93
N TRP A 63 -32.03 1.11 -13.67
CA TRP A 63 -30.79 1.10 -12.88
C TRP A 63 -30.93 0.55 -11.45
N GLN A 64 -32.10 0.67 -10.81
CA GLN A 64 -32.35 0.12 -9.46
C GLN A 64 -32.30 -1.41 -9.43
N TRP A 65 -32.74 -2.04 -10.53
CA TRP A 65 -32.87 -3.49 -10.63
C TRP A 65 -31.65 -4.14 -11.30
N ALA A 66 -30.91 -3.40 -12.13
CA ALA A 66 -29.79 -3.91 -12.90
C ALA A 66 -28.40 -3.41 -12.42
N SER A 67 -28.31 -2.67 -11.31
CA SER A 67 -27.10 -1.92 -10.90
C SER A 67 -25.79 -2.73 -10.91
N SER A 68 -25.83 -3.97 -10.40
CA SER A 68 -24.69 -4.91 -10.36
C SER A 68 -24.41 -5.59 -11.72
N SER A 69 -25.40 -5.62 -12.60
CA SER A 69 -25.35 -6.27 -13.92
C SER A 69 -24.88 -5.34 -15.03
N VAL A 70 -25.07 -4.02 -14.87
CA VAL A 70 -24.66 -2.98 -15.83
C VAL A 70 -23.15 -3.04 -16.12
N TYR A 71 -22.33 -3.40 -15.13
CA TYR A 71 -20.89 -3.57 -15.30
C TYR A 71 -20.55 -4.56 -16.44
N TYR A 72 -21.21 -5.72 -16.49
CA TYR A 72 -20.93 -6.74 -17.51
C TYR A 72 -21.35 -6.28 -18.91
N LEU A 73 -22.44 -5.53 -19.00
CA LEU A 73 -22.93 -4.97 -20.27
C LEU A 73 -21.97 -3.90 -20.80
N LEU A 74 -21.57 -2.93 -19.97
CA LEU A 74 -20.57 -1.93 -20.35
C LEU A 74 -19.22 -2.57 -20.69
N GLY A 75 -18.84 -3.62 -19.95
CA GLY A 75 -17.66 -4.42 -20.22
C GLY A 75 -17.70 -5.12 -21.58
N LEU A 76 -18.86 -5.63 -22.01
CA LEU A 76 -19.03 -6.17 -23.37
C LEU A 76 -18.77 -5.08 -24.42
N TRP A 77 -19.49 -3.95 -24.34
CA TRP A 77 -19.38 -2.86 -25.33
C TRP A 77 -17.97 -2.27 -25.40
N SER A 78 -17.33 -2.03 -24.26
CA SER A 78 -15.96 -1.51 -24.18
C SER A 78 -14.98 -2.45 -24.88
N ARG A 79 -15.15 -3.76 -24.67
CA ARG A 79 -14.34 -4.79 -25.30
C ARG A 79 -14.62 -4.91 -26.81
N LEU A 80 -15.85 -4.71 -27.27
CA LEU A 80 -16.18 -4.67 -28.71
C LEU A 80 -15.52 -3.46 -29.39
N VAL A 81 -15.67 -2.27 -28.82
CA VAL A 81 -15.08 -1.01 -29.31
C VAL A 81 -13.55 -1.08 -29.42
N THR A 82 -12.88 -1.58 -28.38
CA THR A 82 -11.41 -1.71 -28.38
C THR A 82 -10.89 -2.72 -29.40
N SER A 83 -11.76 -3.56 -29.98
CA SER A 83 -11.40 -4.54 -31.02
C SER A 83 -11.55 -4.00 -32.43
N VAL A 84 -12.31 -2.91 -32.64
CA VAL A 84 -12.58 -2.34 -33.97
C VAL A 84 -11.31 -2.04 -34.77
N PRO A 85 -10.23 -1.49 -34.19
CA PRO A 85 -8.99 -1.21 -34.94
C PRO A 85 -8.31 -2.46 -35.52
N TYR A 86 -8.64 -3.64 -35.00
CA TYR A 86 -8.08 -4.92 -35.44
C TYR A 86 -9.00 -5.67 -36.40
N LEU A 87 -10.17 -5.11 -36.74
CA LEU A 87 -11.11 -5.70 -37.67
C LEU A 87 -10.54 -5.60 -39.10
N LYS A 88 -10.04 -6.71 -39.63
CA LYS A 88 -9.56 -6.84 -41.01
C LYS A 88 -10.63 -7.56 -41.84
N GLY A 89 -11.62 -6.82 -42.32
CA GLY A 89 -12.69 -7.35 -43.18
C GLY A 89 -13.71 -6.27 -43.56
N ASP A 90 -14.47 -6.50 -44.64
CA ASP A 90 -15.46 -5.54 -45.17
C ASP A 90 -16.82 -5.58 -44.44
N ALA A 91 -16.99 -6.53 -43.51
CA ALA A 91 -18.26 -6.69 -42.80
C ALA A 91 -18.43 -5.59 -41.72
N PRO A 92 -19.57 -4.87 -41.71
CA PRO A 92 -19.77 -3.71 -40.84
C PRO A 92 -19.95 -4.12 -39.37
N SER A 93 -19.26 -3.42 -38.47
CA SER A 93 -19.35 -3.68 -37.02
C SER A 93 -20.70 -3.27 -36.40
N LEU A 94 -21.42 -2.32 -37.02
CA LEU A 94 -22.66 -1.68 -36.54
C LEU A 94 -22.52 -0.94 -35.19
N LEU A 95 -21.31 -0.84 -34.64
CA LEU A 95 -21.09 -0.22 -33.32
C LEU A 95 -21.28 1.30 -33.36
N ASP A 96 -21.05 1.93 -34.52
CA ASP A 96 -21.21 3.37 -34.73
C ASP A 96 -22.64 3.88 -34.47
N GLU A 97 -23.64 3.02 -34.59
CA GLU A 97 -25.03 3.38 -34.33
C GLU A 97 -25.41 3.28 -32.84
N PHE A 98 -24.89 2.26 -32.13
CA PHE A 98 -25.37 1.91 -30.79
C PHE A 98 -24.51 2.47 -29.66
N VAL A 99 -23.18 2.54 -29.84
CA VAL A 99 -22.27 3.01 -28.78
C VAL A 99 -22.58 4.44 -28.32
N PRO A 100 -22.91 5.40 -29.20
CA PRO A 100 -23.30 6.76 -28.77
C PRO A 100 -24.58 6.74 -27.93
N LYS A 101 -25.62 6.03 -28.39
CA LYS A 101 -26.90 5.89 -27.67
C LYS A 101 -26.71 5.27 -26.29
N ILE A 102 -25.83 4.28 -26.16
CA ILE A 102 -25.51 3.63 -24.88
C ILE A 102 -24.74 4.59 -23.96
N THR A 103 -23.81 5.37 -24.52
CA THR A 103 -23.04 6.38 -23.78
C THR A 103 -23.97 7.45 -23.20
N GLU A 104 -24.85 8.01 -24.04
CA GLU A 104 -25.86 9.00 -23.63
C GLU A 104 -26.87 8.41 -22.62
N GLY A 105 -27.33 7.18 -22.87
CA GLY A 105 -28.25 6.45 -22.00
C GLY A 105 -27.68 6.19 -20.61
N PHE A 106 -26.38 5.88 -20.51
CA PHE A 106 -25.69 5.70 -19.23
C PHE A 106 -25.62 7.02 -18.46
N ILE A 107 -25.19 8.11 -19.10
CA ILE A 107 -25.09 9.44 -18.46
C ILE A 107 -26.46 9.88 -17.95
N THR A 108 -27.49 9.78 -18.80
CA THR A 108 -28.87 10.14 -18.46
C THR A 108 -29.40 9.32 -17.29
N SER A 109 -29.16 8.01 -17.28
CA SER A 109 -29.56 7.12 -16.18
C SER A 109 -28.97 7.56 -14.84
N ARG A 110 -27.68 7.91 -14.79
CA ARG A 110 -27.03 8.37 -13.55
C ARG A 110 -27.62 9.68 -13.05
N PHE A 111 -27.95 10.61 -13.94
CA PHE A 111 -28.57 11.87 -13.53
C PHE A 111 -29.99 11.69 -13.01
N ASN A 112 -30.76 10.81 -13.65
CA ASN A 112 -32.10 10.45 -13.18
C ASN A 112 -32.05 9.74 -11.84
N SER A 113 -31.02 8.93 -11.58
CA SER A 113 -30.84 8.26 -10.29
C SER A 113 -30.71 9.26 -9.15
N VAL A 114 -30.01 10.39 -9.36
CA VAL A 114 -29.84 11.44 -8.35
C VAL A 114 -31.18 12.10 -7.96
N GLN A 115 -32.12 12.22 -8.89
CA GLN A 115 -33.44 12.81 -8.62
C GLN A 115 -34.41 11.87 -7.91
N ALA A 116 -34.17 10.55 -7.96
CA ALA A 116 -35.06 9.53 -7.44
C ALA A 116 -34.71 9.04 -6.03
N VAL A 117 -33.55 9.42 -5.47
CA VAL A 117 -33.16 9.06 -4.09
C VAL A 117 -34.04 9.80 -3.09
N LEU A 118 -34.96 9.08 -2.46
CA LEU A 118 -35.76 9.57 -1.33
C LEU A 118 -34.88 9.71 -0.07
N PRO A 119 -35.19 10.66 0.84
CA PRO A 119 -34.36 10.94 2.02
C PRO A 119 -34.16 9.77 3.01
N ASP A 120 -35.04 8.75 2.98
CA ASP A 120 -35.08 7.69 3.99
C ASP A 120 -34.32 6.40 3.59
N ASP A 121 -33.83 6.28 2.36
CA ASP A 121 -33.10 5.09 1.88
C ASP A 121 -31.60 5.41 1.77
N LEU A 122 -30.96 5.55 2.94
CA LEU A 122 -29.53 5.86 3.10
C LEU A 122 -28.60 4.67 2.80
N SER A 123 -29.13 3.50 2.43
CA SER A 123 -28.30 2.36 2.06
C SER A 123 -27.82 2.49 0.59
N GLU A 124 -26.62 3.06 0.48
CA GLU A 124 -25.70 3.04 -0.66
C GLU A 124 -26.00 4.02 -1.82
N ASN A 125 -25.69 5.30 -1.60
CA ASN A 125 -25.45 6.19 -2.73
C ASN A 125 -24.24 5.66 -3.54
N PRO A 126 -24.36 5.43 -4.87
CA PRO A 126 -23.26 4.85 -5.64
C PRO A 126 -21.99 5.71 -5.68
N LEU A 127 -22.07 7.01 -5.36
CA LEU A 127 -20.91 7.90 -5.24
C LEU A 127 -20.08 7.65 -3.97
N ASP A 128 -20.64 7.00 -2.96
CA ASP A 128 -19.92 6.68 -1.71
C ASP A 128 -19.14 5.36 -1.84
N ASN A 129 -19.61 4.44 -2.69
CA ASN A 129 -18.94 3.17 -2.94
C ASN A 129 -17.88 3.32 -4.06
N VAL A 130 -16.64 3.55 -3.65
CA VAL A 130 -15.49 3.74 -4.54
C VAL A 130 -15.28 2.55 -5.47
N GLU A 131 -15.47 1.31 -4.99
CA GLU A 131 -15.27 0.10 -5.79
C GLU A 131 -16.34 0.00 -6.88
N LEU A 132 -17.61 0.18 -6.52
CA LEU A 132 -18.73 0.18 -7.48
C LEU A 132 -18.59 1.31 -8.52
N LEU A 133 -18.19 2.50 -8.09
CA LEU A 133 -17.95 3.63 -8.98
C LEU A 133 -16.80 3.34 -9.94
N GLN A 134 -15.70 2.76 -9.44
CA GLN A 134 -14.55 2.38 -10.25
C GLN A 134 -14.92 1.30 -11.28
N ASP A 135 -15.66 0.27 -10.87
CA ASP A 135 -16.11 -0.80 -11.75
C ASP A 135 -16.98 -0.25 -12.89
N GLN A 136 -17.96 0.60 -12.57
CA GLN A 136 -18.85 1.19 -13.57
C GLN A 136 -18.11 2.12 -14.54
N LEU A 137 -17.12 2.87 -14.05
CA LEU A 137 -16.36 3.84 -14.85
C LEU A 137 -15.09 3.27 -15.48
N ASP A 138 -14.69 2.03 -15.21
CA ASP A 138 -13.48 1.45 -15.81
C ASP A 138 -13.66 1.14 -17.30
N CYS A 139 -14.87 0.71 -17.69
CA CYS A 139 -15.18 0.36 -19.09
C CYS A 139 -15.70 1.56 -19.91
N PHE A 140 -16.30 2.55 -19.23
CA PHE A 140 -17.03 3.66 -19.85
C PHE A 140 -16.17 4.59 -20.72
N PRO A 141 -14.94 4.98 -20.35
CA PRO A 141 -14.09 5.87 -21.14
C PRO A 141 -13.81 5.39 -22.57
N TYR A 142 -13.73 4.07 -22.76
CA TYR A 142 -13.54 3.47 -24.08
C TYR A 142 -14.74 3.71 -24.99
N LEU A 143 -15.97 3.69 -24.44
CA LEU A 143 -17.19 3.99 -25.18
C LEU A 143 -17.22 5.46 -25.61
N CYS A 144 -16.92 6.38 -24.68
CA CYS A 144 -16.84 7.81 -25.00
C CYS A 144 -15.78 8.09 -26.07
N ARG A 145 -14.59 7.47 -25.97
CA ARG A 145 -13.50 7.71 -26.92
C ARG A 145 -13.73 7.09 -28.31
N PHE A 146 -14.69 6.19 -28.47
CA PHE A 146 -15.06 5.64 -29.77
C PHE A 146 -15.59 6.71 -30.73
N GLN A 147 -16.48 7.58 -30.22
CA GLN A 147 -16.97 8.76 -30.93
C GLN A 147 -16.76 9.99 -30.06
N TYR A 148 -15.49 10.38 -29.93
CA TYR A 148 -15.08 11.29 -28.87
C TYR A 148 -15.64 12.70 -29.00
N GLU A 149 -15.72 13.23 -30.21
CA GLU A 149 -16.27 14.57 -30.48
C GLU A 149 -17.75 14.66 -30.07
N SER A 150 -18.59 13.75 -30.58
CA SER A 150 -20.03 13.70 -30.25
C SER A 150 -20.27 13.48 -28.75
N SER A 151 -19.55 12.52 -28.15
CA SER A 151 -19.68 12.22 -26.72
C SER A 151 -19.26 13.41 -25.84
N SER A 152 -18.18 14.11 -26.21
CA SER A 152 -17.70 15.29 -25.47
C SER A 152 -18.69 16.44 -25.57
N LEU A 153 -19.21 16.73 -26.76
CA LEU A 153 -20.23 17.75 -26.98
C LEU A 153 -21.50 17.47 -26.16
N TYR A 154 -21.94 16.21 -26.10
CA TYR A 154 -23.08 15.81 -25.28
C TYR A 154 -22.83 16.06 -23.78
N ILE A 155 -21.66 15.67 -23.26
CA ILE A 155 -21.27 15.92 -21.87
C ILE A 155 -21.26 17.42 -21.57
N ILE A 156 -20.68 18.24 -22.46
CA ILE A 156 -20.65 19.71 -22.33
C ILE A 156 -22.07 20.27 -22.28
N ASN A 157 -22.93 19.89 -23.22
CA ASN A 157 -24.31 20.39 -23.31
C ASN A 157 -25.16 20.04 -22.07
N ILE A 158 -24.87 18.93 -21.39
CA ILE A 158 -25.52 18.57 -20.13
C ILE A 158 -24.92 19.32 -18.94
N MET A 159 -23.60 19.48 -18.90
CA MET A 159 -22.91 20.11 -17.77
C MET A 159 -23.15 21.61 -17.70
N GLU A 160 -23.15 22.31 -18.84
CA GLU A 160 -23.18 23.77 -18.92
C GLU A 160 -24.41 24.39 -18.23
N PRO A 161 -25.66 23.92 -18.45
CA PRO A 161 -26.83 24.48 -17.76
C PRO A 161 -26.78 24.24 -16.24
N ILE A 162 -26.25 23.10 -15.81
CA ILE A 162 -26.16 22.76 -14.38
C ILE A 162 -25.11 23.64 -13.70
N LEU A 163 -23.97 23.84 -14.37
CA LEU A 163 -22.91 24.73 -13.91
C LEU A 163 -23.39 26.18 -13.82
N GLN A 164 -24.17 26.65 -14.79
CA GLN A 164 -24.76 28.00 -14.78
C GLN A 164 -25.68 28.17 -13.56
N VAL A 165 -26.63 27.26 -13.34
CA VAL A 165 -27.53 27.30 -12.19
C VAL A 165 -26.75 27.26 -10.87
N TYR A 166 -25.73 26.40 -10.76
CA TYR A 166 -24.89 26.32 -9.57
C TYR A 166 -24.10 27.63 -9.32
N THR A 167 -23.67 28.30 -10.38
CA THR A 167 -22.96 29.60 -10.34
C THR A 167 -23.88 30.75 -9.93
N GLU A 168 -25.11 30.78 -10.44
CA GLU A 168 -26.11 31.77 -10.04
C GLU A 168 -26.49 31.63 -8.56
N ARG A 169 -26.68 30.38 -8.11
CA ARG A 169 -26.99 30.08 -6.69
C ARG A 169 -25.88 30.52 -5.74
N ALA A 170 -24.62 30.56 -6.18
CA ALA A 170 -23.52 31.08 -5.37
C ALA A 170 -23.71 32.55 -4.96
N ARG A 171 -24.40 33.34 -5.80
CA ARG A 171 -24.63 34.78 -5.60
C ARG A 171 -25.85 35.11 -4.74
N LEU A 172 -26.70 34.13 -4.46
CA LEU A 172 -27.91 34.32 -3.66
C LEU A 172 -27.59 34.18 -2.16
N GLN A 173 -28.26 34.98 -1.31
CA GLN A 173 -28.05 34.99 0.15
C GLN A 173 -28.94 34.00 0.92
N THR A 174 -29.93 33.40 0.28
CA THR A 174 -30.85 32.41 0.87
C THR A 174 -31.10 31.29 -0.13
N THR A 175 -31.18 30.03 0.30
CA THR A 175 -32.01 29.02 -0.40
C THR A 175 -32.25 27.72 0.36
N ASP A 176 -33.26 27.00 -0.15
CA ASP A 176 -33.68 25.63 0.15
C ASP A 176 -32.52 24.63 -0.12
N ASN A 177 -32.02 23.98 0.94
CA ASN A 177 -30.83 23.12 0.91
C ASN A 177 -30.96 21.88 0.01
N LYS A 178 -32.19 21.43 -0.29
CA LYS A 178 -32.46 20.20 -1.04
C LYS A 178 -32.18 20.33 -2.54
N ASP A 179 -32.42 21.50 -3.13
CA ASP A 179 -32.13 21.71 -4.55
C ASP A 179 -30.62 21.70 -4.84
N LEU A 180 -29.84 22.27 -3.92
CA LEU A 180 -28.38 22.37 -4.03
C LEU A 180 -27.70 21.00 -3.93
N SER A 181 -28.15 20.13 -3.04
CA SER A 181 -27.57 18.79 -2.90
C SER A 181 -27.75 17.93 -4.15
N VAL A 182 -28.90 18.06 -4.84
CA VAL A 182 -29.18 17.40 -6.12
C VAL A 182 -28.26 17.94 -7.22
N ILE A 183 -28.04 19.25 -7.28
CA ILE A 183 -27.13 19.87 -8.24
C ILE A 183 -25.68 19.42 -8.00
N GLU A 184 -25.23 19.46 -6.74
CA GLU A 184 -23.89 19.01 -6.32
C GLU A 184 -23.66 17.53 -6.71
N ALA A 185 -24.65 16.66 -6.50
CA ALA A 185 -24.56 15.25 -6.86
C ALA A 185 -24.53 15.01 -8.39
N LYS A 186 -25.30 15.78 -9.18
CA LYS A 186 -25.21 15.73 -10.66
C LYS A 186 -23.84 16.18 -11.15
N LEU A 187 -23.31 17.27 -10.60
CA LEU A 187 -21.96 17.75 -10.92
C LEU A 187 -20.90 16.72 -10.52
N ALA A 188 -21.03 16.06 -9.37
CA ALA A 188 -20.09 15.02 -8.93
C ALA A 188 -20.01 13.87 -9.94
N TRP A 189 -21.16 13.38 -10.44
CA TRP A 189 -21.20 12.36 -11.50
C TRP A 189 -20.48 12.80 -12.77
N VAL A 190 -20.76 14.02 -13.26
CA VAL A 190 -20.09 14.54 -14.47
C VAL A 190 -18.60 14.65 -14.28
N VAL A 191 -18.16 15.17 -13.14
CA VAL A 191 -16.73 15.31 -12.86
C VAL A 191 -16.04 13.95 -12.79
N HIS A 192 -16.67 12.93 -12.18
CA HIS A 192 -16.15 11.56 -12.20
C HIS A 192 -16.10 10.96 -13.61
N ILE A 193 -17.11 11.20 -14.44
CA ILE A 193 -17.13 10.76 -15.84
C ILE A 193 -15.98 11.40 -16.62
N ILE A 194 -15.80 12.72 -16.51
CA ILE A 194 -14.70 13.44 -17.15
C ILE A 194 -13.34 12.93 -16.63
N ALA A 195 -13.21 12.73 -15.32
CA ALA A 195 -12.00 12.17 -14.71
C ALA A 195 -11.65 10.79 -15.28
N ALA A 196 -12.64 9.92 -15.46
CA ALA A 196 -12.47 8.60 -16.04
C ALA A 196 -12.06 8.67 -17.53
N ILE A 197 -12.63 9.59 -18.31
CA ILE A 197 -12.25 9.81 -19.72
C ILE A 197 -10.77 10.21 -19.85
N LEU A 198 -10.29 11.06 -18.94
CA LEU A 198 -8.90 11.54 -18.92
C LEU A 198 -7.90 10.50 -18.36
N LYS A 199 -8.38 9.47 -17.66
CA LYS A 199 -7.55 8.33 -17.20
C LYS A 199 -6.93 7.59 -18.39
N ILE A 200 -7.58 7.58 -19.55
CA ILE A 200 -7.12 6.89 -20.77
C ILE A 200 -6.55 7.91 -21.73
N LYS A 201 -5.27 7.79 -22.13
CA LYS A 201 -4.64 8.77 -23.05
C LYS A 201 -4.96 8.55 -24.53
N GLN A 202 -5.30 7.34 -24.95
CA GLN A 202 -5.25 6.98 -26.36
C GLN A 202 -6.42 6.09 -26.77
N CYS A 203 -7.00 6.41 -27.93
CA CYS A 203 -7.86 5.53 -28.69
C CYS A 203 -7.26 5.38 -30.10
N THR A 204 -7.25 4.17 -30.64
CA THR A 204 -6.63 3.86 -31.93
C THR A 204 -7.45 4.49 -33.06
N GLY A 205 -6.83 5.32 -33.93
CA GLY A 205 -7.47 5.83 -35.15
C GLY A 205 -7.71 7.35 -35.24
N CYS A 206 -7.52 8.13 -34.16
CA CYS A 206 -7.63 9.59 -34.18
C CYS A 206 -6.27 10.29 -33.95
N SER A 207 -6.13 11.53 -34.43
CA SER A 207 -4.93 12.33 -34.14
C SER A 207 -4.88 12.73 -32.67
N VAL A 208 -3.69 12.61 -32.06
CA VAL A 208 -3.45 12.95 -30.65
C VAL A 208 -3.81 14.41 -30.36
N GLU A 209 -3.52 15.30 -31.31
CA GLU A 209 -3.80 16.74 -31.19
C GLU A 209 -5.29 17.06 -31.09
N SER A 210 -6.16 16.36 -31.84
CA SER A 210 -7.60 16.58 -31.75
C SER A 210 -8.18 16.08 -30.42
N GLN A 211 -7.64 14.98 -29.88
CA GLN A 211 -8.05 14.48 -28.56
C GLN A 211 -7.64 15.44 -27.44
N GLU A 212 -6.43 16.02 -27.51
CA GLU A 212 -5.99 17.02 -26.53
C GLU A 212 -6.90 18.26 -26.48
N VAL A 213 -7.43 18.70 -27.62
CA VAL A 213 -8.36 19.84 -27.65
C VAL A 213 -9.67 19.49 -26.95
N LEU A 214 -10.24 18.31 -27.20
CA LEU A 214 -11.46 17.84 -26.54
C LEU A 214 -11.25 17.62 -25.03
N ASP A 215 -10.11 17.01 -24.65
CA ASP A 215 -9.71 16.85 -23.25
C ASP A 215 -9.63 18.22 -22.55
N ALA A 216 -9.10 19.24 -23.23
CA ALA A 216 -9.05 20.61 -22.72
C ALA A 216 -10.43 21.25 -22.57
N GLU A 217 -11.36 21.04 -23.51
CA GLU A 217 -12.71 21.59 -23.41
C GLU A 217 -13.50 21.03 -22.22
N LEU A 218 -13.44 19.72 -22.01
CA LEU A 218 -14.06 19.05 -20.86
C LEU A 218 -13.42 19.51 -19.55
N SER A 219 -12.09 19.53 -19.52
CA SER A 219 -11.33 19.96 -18.34
C SER A 219 -11.61 21.42 -17.97
N ALA A 220 -11.81 22.29 -18.96
CA ALA A 220 -12.11 23.70 -18.72
C ALA A 220 -13.40 23.88 -17.90
N ARG A 221 -14.45 23.07 -18.11
CA ARG A 221 -15.71 23.19 -17.35
C ARG A 221 -15.53 22.75 -15.90
N VAL A 222 -14.74 21.70 -15.67
CA VAL A 222 -14.39 21.28 -14.30
C VAL A 222 -13.56 22.36 -13.59
N LEU A 223 -12.61 22.98 -14.30
CA LEU A 223 -11.80 24.10 -13.76
C LEU A 223 -12.64 25.36 -13.49
N GLN A 224 -13.64 25.66 -14.32
CA GLN A 224 -14.61 26.74 -14.05
C GLN A 224 -15.46 26.44 -12.82
N LEU A 225 -15.92 25.20 -12.67
CA LEU A 225 -16.66 24.76 -11.49
C LEU A 225 -15.87 25.00 -10.21
N ILE A 226 -14.57 24.68 -10.19
CA ILE A 226 -13.69 24.89 -9.02
C ILE A 226 -13.66 26.36 -8.56
N ASN A 227 -13.73 27.33 -9.49
CA ASN A 227 -13.76 28.76 -9.13
C ASN A 227 -15.04 29.16 -8.40
N VAL A 228 -16.09 28.36 -8.51
CA VAL A 228 -17.41 28.64 -7.94
C VAL A 228 -17.68 27.79 -6.70
N THR A 229 -17.13 26.56 -6.62
CA THR A 229 -17.41 25.60 -5.54
C THR A 229 -17.16 26.15 -4.14
N ASP A 230 -16.21 27.05 -3.98
CA ASP A 230 -15.81 27.59 -2.68
C ASP A 230 -16.22 29.07 -2.50
N SER A 231 -17.14 29.56 -3.34
CA SER A 231 -17.59 30.96 -3.37
C SER A 231 -19.01 31.15 -2.81
N GLY A 232 -19.27 32.33 -2.23
CA GLY A 232 -20.61 32.75 -1.80
C GLY A 232 -21.28 31.76 -0.85
N LEU A 233 -22.54 31.42 -1.11
CA LEU A 233 -23.33 30.47 -0.31
C LEU A 233 -22.65 29.10 -0.15
N HIS A 234 -21.93 28.64 -1.17
CA HIS A 234 -21.31 27.31 -1.17
C HIS A 234 -20.21 27.17 -0.11
N SER A 235 -19.57 28.28 0.29
CA SER A 235 -18.54 28.30 1.33
C SER A 235 -19.08 27.97 2.73
N GLN A 236 -20.39 27.93 2.92
CA GLN A 236 -21.02 27.58 4.20
C GLN A 236 -21.41 26.10 4.28
N ARG A 237 -21.20 25.33 3.19
CA ARG A 237 -21.71 23.96 3.03
C ARG A 237 -20.63 22.87 3.20
N TYR A 238 -19.48 23.17 3.79
CA TYR A 238 -18.39 22.18 3.95
C TYR A 238 -18.79 20.94 4.78
N GLY A 239 -19.77 21.08 5.69
CA GLY A 239 -20.34 19.96 6.44
C GLY A 239 -21.33 19.08 5.66
N GLU A 240 -21.77 19.50 4.48
CA GLU A 240 -22.78 18.79 3.69
C GLU A 240 -22.15 17.65 2.88
N ILE A 241 -22.71 16.44 2.99
CA ILE A 241 -22.20 15.23 2.32
C ILE A 241 -22.20 15.40 0.80
N SER A 242 -23.22 16.03 0.23
CA SER A 242 -23.31 16.27 -1.23
C SER A 242 -22.17 17.15 -1.74
N LYS A 243 -21.75 18.16 -0.97
CA LYS A 243 -20.60 18.99 -1.29
C LYS A 243 -19.29 18.22 -1.16
N GLN A 244 -19.14 17.42 -0.10
CA GLN A 244 -17.95 16.57 0.10
C GLN A 244 -17.78 15.57 -1.05
N ARG A 245 -18.86 14.97 -1.56
CA ARG A 245 -18.85 14.10 -2.76
C ARG A 245 -18.36 14.84 -4.01
N LEU A 246 -18.87 16.05 -4.24
CA LEU A 246 -18.42 16.88 -5.36
C LEU A 246 -16.92 17.19 -5.26
N ASP A 247 -16.45 17.52 -4.06
CA ASP A 247 -15.03 17.78 -3.80
C ASP A 247 -14.15 16.55 -4.04
N ARG A 248 -14.59 15.37 -3.60
CA ARG A 248 -13.92 14.09 -3.91
C ARG A 248 -13.85 13.84 -5.42
N ALA A 249 -14.92 14.14 -6.15
CA ALA A 249 -14.92 14.03 -7.62
C ALA A 249 -13.87 14.94 -8.26
N ILE A 250 -13.77 16.19 -7.80
CA ILE A 250 -12.75 17.16 -8.25
C ILE A 250 -11.34 16.66 -7.95
N LEU A 251 -11.11 16.07 -6.78
CA LEU A 251 -9.82 15.47 -6.42
C LEU A 251 -9.46 14.28 -7.32
N THR A 252 -10.42 13.40 -7.62
CA THR A 252 -10.23 12.29 -8.59
C THR A 252 -9.91 12.83 -9.99
N PHE A 253 -10.60 13.90 -10.42
CA PHE A 253 -10.29 14.59 -11.67
C PHE A 253 -8.84 15.06 -11.69
N PHE A 254 -8.37 15.75 -10.65
CA PHE A 254 -6.98 16.21 -10.59
C PHE A 254 -5.98 15.05 -10.59
N GLN A 255 -6.25 13.94 -9.91
CA GLN A 255 -5.39 12.77 -9.92
C GLN A 255 -5.20 12.19 -11.33
N HIS A 256 -6.29 12.04 -12.09
CA HIS A 256 -6.22 11.53 -13.46
C HIS A 256 -5.65 12.56 -14.44
N PHE A 257 -6.11 13.82 -14.36
CA PHE A 257 -5.60 14.91 -15.19
C PHE A 257 -4.09 15.07 -15.02
N ARG A 258 -3.59 15.06 -13.78
CA ARG A 258 -2.14 15.17 -13.48
C ARG A 258 -1.35 14.04 -14.13
N LYS A 259 -1.78 12.79 -13.96
CA LYS A 259 -1.13 11.61 -14.55
C LYS A 259 -1.04 11.75 -16.08
N SER A 260 -2.03 12.39 -16.68
CA SER A 260 -2.07 12.59 -18.12
C SER A 260 -1.26 13.80 -18.62
N TYR A 261 -1.35 14.96 -17.97
CA TYR A 261 -0.88 16.23 -18.55
C TYR A 261 0.09 17.05 -17.67
N VAL A 262 0.30 16.71 -16.40
CA VAL A 262 1.09 17.55 -15.46
C VAL A 262 2.32 16.85 -14.90
N GLY A 263 2.33 15.52 -14.82
CA GLY A 263 3.45 14.76 -14.22
C GLY A 263 4.80 14.93 -14.93
N ASP A 264 5.88 14.49 -14.27
CA ASP A 264 7.27 14.66 -14.74
C ASP A 264 7.50 14.12 -16.18
N GLN A 265 6.72 13.14 -16.64
CA GLN A 265 6.76 12.60 -18.00
C GLN A 265 5.88 13.36 -19.02
N ALA A 266 4.91 14.15 -18.56
CA ALA A 266 3.91 14.83 -19.40
C ALA A 266 4.28 16.29 -19.75
N MET A 267 5.31 16.86 -19.10
CA MET A 267 5.75 18.25 -19.30
C MET A 267 6.18 18.62 -20.72
N HIS A 268 6.36 17.65 -21.61
CA HIS A 268 6.81 17.87 -22.99
C HIS A 268 5.78 17.48 -24.06
N SER A 269 4.59 17.00 -23.68
CA SER A 269 3.70 16.26 -24.59
C SER A 269 2.27 16.79 -24.72
N SER A 270 1.96 18.06 -24.40
CA SER A 270 0.56 18.52 -24.32
C SER A 270 0.32 19.95 -24.83
N LYS A 271 0.93 20.30 -25.96
CA LYS A 271 0.91 21.68 -26.49
C LYS A 271 -0.50 22.15 -26.87
N GLN A 272 -1.31 21.29 -27.49
CA GLN A 272 -2.64 21.69 -27.97
C GLN A 272 -3.62 21.84 -26.82
N LEU A 273 -3.49 20.99 -25.80
CA LEU A 273 -4.24 21.12 -24.56
C LEU A 273 -4.03 22.50 -23.91
N TYR A 274 -2.78 22.94 -23.72
CA TYR A 274 -2.49 24.25 -23.12
C TYR A 274 -2.89 25.42 -24.02
N ALA A 275 -2.78 25.29 -25.34
CA ALA A 275 -3.28 26.31 -26.26
C ALA A 275 -4.79 26.53 -26.06
N ARG A 276 -5.58 25.45 -26.02
CA ARG A 276 -7.03 25.54 -25.83
C ARG A 276 -7.41 26.01 -24.42
N LEU A 277 -6.73 25.54 -23.37
CA LEU A 277 -6.95 26.02 -22.00
C LEU A 277 -6.59 27.50 -21.82
N SER A 278 -5.59 27.99 -22.56
CA SER A 278 -5.24 29.41 -22.59
C SER A 278 -6.38 30.25 -23.16
N GLU A 279 -7.01 29.81 -24.24
CA GLU A 279 -8.14 30.52 -24.84
C GLU A 279 -9.37 30.55 -23.92
N LEU A 280 -9.65 29.44 -23.24
CA LEU A 280 -10.86 29.29 -22.43
C LEU A 280 -10.74 29.91 -21.03
N LEU A 281 -9.56 29.79 -20.39
CA LEU A 281 -9.36 30.13 -18.97
C LEU A 281 -8.10 30.95 -18.70
N GLY A 282 -7.30 31.27 -19.72
CA GLY A 282 -6.00 31.94 -19.55
C GLY A 282 -4.90 31.03 -18.99
N LEU A 283 -5.14 29.72 -18.87
CA LEU A 283 -4.19 28.73 -18.35
C LEU A 283 -3.26 28.24 -19.46
N HIS A 284 -2.18 28.98 -19.68
CA HIS A 284 -1.24 28.74 -20.79
C HIS A 284 -0.04 27.87 -20.42
N ASP A 285 0.19 27.59 -19.14
CA ASP A 285 1.30 26.77 -18.70
C ASP A 285 0.97 25.83 -17.53
N HIS A 286 1.90 24.92 -17.27
CA HIS A 286 1.80 23.96 -16.17
C HIS A 286 1.81 24.63 -14.78
N LEU A 287 2.48 25.77 -14.63
CA LEU A 287 2.64 26.43 -13.32
C LEU A 287 1.33 27.05 -12.86
N LEU A 288 0.59 27.70 -13.76
CA LEU A 288 -0.74 28.24 -13.51
C LEU A 288 -1.73 27.14 -13.14
N LEU A 289 -1.66 26.00 -13.83
CA LEU A 289 -2.52 24.88 -13.49
C LEU A 289 -2.18 24.28 -12.11
N LEU A 290 -0.89 24.12 -11.79
CA LEU A 290 -0.46 23.72 -10.46
C LEU A 290 -0.95 24.72 -9.40
N ASN A 291 -0.99 26.01 -9.71
CA ASN A 291 -1.53 27.02 -8.80
C ASN A 291 -3.03 26.81 -8.50
N VAL A 292 -3.83 26.43 -9.51
CA VAL A 292 -5.25 26.08 -9.32
C VAL A 292 -5.38 24.85 -8.42
N ILE A 293 -4.61 23.78 -8.71
CA ILE A 293 -4.65 22.53 -7.93
C ILE A 293 -4.26 22.79 -6.48
N VAL A 294 -3.16 23.50 -6.25
CA VAL A 294 -2.68 23.82 -4.89
C VAL A 294 -3.64 24.78 -4.19
N GLY A 295 -4.24 25.73 -4.90
CA GLY A 295 -5.27 26.61 -4.35
C GLY A 295 -6.43 25.79 -3.78
N LYS A 296 -6.91 24.79 -4.54
CA LYS A 296 -7.97 23.89 -4.07
C LYS A 296 -7.52 23.01 -2.91
N ILE A 297 -6.30 22.47 -2.94
CA ILE A 297 -5.71 21.73 -1.81
C ILE A 297 -5.70 22.61 -0.55
N ALA A 298 -5.24 23.85 -0.65
CA ALA A 298 -5.17 24.76 0.49
C ALA A 298 -6.56 25.08 1.06
N THR A 299 -7.56 25.32 0.20
CA THR A 299 -8.95 25.52 0.64
C THR A 299 -9.47 24.28 1.35
N ASN A 300 -9.27 23.08 0.78
CA ASN A 300 -9.80 21.86 1.36
C ASN A 300 -9.21 21.56 2.74
N LEU A 301 -7.89 21.74 2.91
CA LEU A 301 -7.22 21.58 4.20
C LEU A 301 -7.66 22.62 5.24
N LYS A 302 -8.12 23.80 4.82
CA LYS A 302 -8.61 24.86 5.73
C LYS A 302 -10.06 24.65 6.14
N CYS A 303 -10.89 24.13 5.24
CA CYS A 303 -12.35 24.21 5.37
C CYS A 303 -13.04 22.87 5.69
N TYR A 304 -12.51 21.72 5.24
CA TYR A 304 -13.11 20.40 5.47
C TYR A 304 -12.58 19.74 6.76
N THR A 305 -12.52 20.50 7.84
CA THR A 305 -11.83 20.12 9.09
C THR A 305 -12.36 18.82 9.72
N GLU A 306 -13.64 18.53 9.52
CA GLU A 306 -14.34 17.38 10.11
C GLU A 306 -14.44 16.16 9.18
N SER A 307 -14.10 16.30 7.89
CA SER A 307 -14.23 15.22 6.89
C SER A 307 -12.90 14.52 6.63
N GLU A 308 -12.66 13.41 7.34
CA GLU A 308 -11.44 12.58 7.20
C GLU A 308 -11.23 12.15 5.75
N GLU A 309 -12.30 11.74 5.04
CA GLU A 309 -12.21 11.27 3.65
C GLU A 309 -11.71 12.35 2.69
N VAL A 310 -12.25 13.58 2.76
CA VAL A 310 -11.84 14.69 1.89
C VAL A 310 -10.41 15.11 2.21
N ILE A 311 -10.05 15.16 3.49
CA ILE A 311 -8.69 15.50 3.93
C ILE A 311 -7.69 14.45 3.45
N ASP A 312 -7.96 13.16 3.65
CA ASP A 312 -7.05 12.09 3.23
C ASP A 312 -6.89 12.04 1.70
N HIS A 313 -7.97 12.23 0.94
CA HIS A 313 -7.89 12.30 -0.53
C HIS A 313 -7.11 13.54 -0.99
N THR A 314 -7.34 14.70 -0.36
CA THR A 314 -6.60 15.95 -0.62
C THR A 314 -5.11 15.79 -0.34
N LEU A 315 -4.75 15.20 0.81
CA LEU A 315 -3.36 14.95 1.17
C LEU A 315 -2.71 13.90 0.29
N GLY A 316 -3.45 12.89 -0.16
CA GLY A 316 -2.99 11.92 -1.15
C GLY A 316 -2.56 12.60 -2.45
N LEU A 317 -3.42 13.47 -3.01
CA LEU A 317 -3.10 14.27 -4.19
C LEU A 317 -1.88 15.18 -3.95
N PHE A 318 -1.83 15.85 -2.80
CA PHE A 318 -0.72 16.76 -2.49
C PHE A 318 0.62 16.03 -2.35
N LEU A 319 0.62 14.87 -1.69
CA LEU A 319 1.80 14.03 -1.54
C LEU A 319 2.28 13.52 -2.91
N GLU A 320 1.37 13.05 -3.76
CA GLU A 320 1.73 12.61 -5.12
C GLU A 320 2.40 13.75 -5.92
N LEU A 321 1.89 14.98 -5.81
CA LEU A 321 2.49 16.16 -6.45
C LEU A 321 3.88 16.48 -5.88
N ALA A 322 4.05 16.47 -4.56
CA ALA A 322 5.31 16.80 -3.88
C ALA A 322 6.39 15.71 -4.05
N SER A 323 5.99 14.46 -4.26
CA SER A 323 6.91 13.33 -4.43
C SER A 323 7.67 13.35 -5.77
N GLY A 324 7.14 14.02 -6.80
CA GLY A 324 7.81 14.19 -8.10
C GLY A 324 8.90 15.25 -8.03
N TYR A 325 10.07 14.99 -8.62
CA TYR A 325 11.22 15.89 -8.51
C TYR A 325 10.99 17.21 -9.26
N MET A 326 10.51 17.14 -10.51
CA MET A 326 10.27 18.34 -11.31
C MET A 326 9.01 19.06 -10.84
N THR A 327 7.93 18.30 -10.61
CA THR A 327 6.69 18.83 -10.05
C THR A 327 6.93 19.55 -8.71
N GLY A 328 7.69 18.94 -7.79
CA GLY A 328 8.00 19.55 -6.50
C GLY A 328 8.80 20.85 -6.59
N LYS A 329 9.74 20.96 -7.53
CA LYS A 329 10.46 22.23 -7.77
C LYS A 329 9.54 23.33 -8.28
N LEU A 330 8.53 22.99 -9.08
CA LEU A 330 7.53 23.97 -9.52
C LEU A 330 6.58 24.36 -8.38
N LEU A 331 6.17 23.40 -7.55
CA LEU A 331 5.36 23.67 -6.36
C LEU A 331 6.03 24.73 -5.47
N LEU A 332 7.33 24.62 -5.22
CA LEU A 332 8.08 25.58 -4.41
C LEU A 332 8.11 27.02 -4.98
N LYS A 333 7.77 27.22 -6.25
CA LYS A 333 7.63 28.56 -6.84
C LYS A 333 6.32 29.23 -6.46
N LEU A 334 5.28 28.45 -6.14
CA LEU A 334 3.93 28.92 -5.84
C LEU A 334 3.84 29.50 -4.42
N ASP A 335 3.24 30.68 -4.29
CA ASP A 335 3.12 31.36 -3.00
C ASP A 335 2.22 30.60 -2.02
N THR A 336 1.20 29.90 -2.53
CA THR A 336 0.34 29.03 -1.72
C THR A 336 1.14 27.89 -1.07
N VAL A 337 2.10 27.29 -1.78
CA VAL A 337 2.96 26.24 -1.22
C VAL A 337 3.93 26.83 -0.19
N LYS A 338 4.55 27.96 -0.50
CA LYS A 338 5.42 28.67 0.47
C LYS A 338 4.65 29.02 1.74
N PHE A 339 3.40 29.45 1.61
CA PHE A 339 2.51 29.72 2.74
C PHE A 339 2.23 28.46 3.56
N ILE A 340 1.87 27.34 2.92
CA ILE A 340 1.63 26.06 3.60
C ILE A 340 2.89 25.63 4.37
N VAL A 341 4.07 25.65 3.73
CA VAL A 341 5.34 25.25 4.36
C VAL A 341 5.72 26.18 5.51
N ALA A 342 5.46 27.48 5.42
CA ALA A 342 5.76 28.42 6.49
C ALA A 342 4.74 28.39 7.66
N ASN A 343 3.49 28.02 7.40
CA ASN A 343 2.38 28.16 8.35
C ASN A 343 1.61 26.84 8.58
N HIS A 344 2.32 25.72 8.75
CA HIS A 344 1.73 24.37 8.85
C HIS A 344 1.22 24.00 10.25
N THR A 345 0.63 24.96 10.98
CA THR A 345 0.10 24.76 12.34
C THR A 345 -1.44 24.71 12.35
N ARG A 346 -2.02 24.27 13.48
CA ARG A 346 -3.48 24.24 13.68
C ARG A 346 -4.17 25.59 13.51
N GLU A 347 -3.45 26.70 13.72
CA GLU A 347 -3.97 28.06 13.53
C GLU A 347 -4.39 28.33 12.08
N HIS A 348 -3.68 27.71 11.13
CA HIS A 348 -3.92 27.87 9.70
C HIS A 348 -4.59 26.65 9.07
N PHE A 349 -4.48 25.48 9.70
CA PHE A 349 -5.02 24.21 9.23
C PHE A 349 -5.74 23.50 10.39
N PRO A 350 -7.02 23.83 10.65
CA PRO A 350 -7.71 23.38 11.87
C PRO A 350 -7.97 21.87 11.93
N PHE A 351 -7.92 21.17 10.79
CA PHE A 351 -8.02 19.69 10.76
C PHE A 351 -6.93 18.99 11.60
N LEU A 352 -5.82 19.69 11.89
CA LEU A 352 -4.76 19.19 12.75
C LEU A 352 -5.22 19.02 14.21
N GLU A 353 -6.20 19.78 14.68
CA GLU A 353 -6.74 19.68 16.04
C GLU A 353 -7.77 18.54 16.18
N GLU A 354 -8.43 18.18 15.08
CA GLU A 354 -9.46 17.14 15.07
C GLU A 354 -8.86 15.74 15.23
N TYR A 355 -9.28 15.01 16.25
CA TYR A 355 -8.72 13.70 16.58
C TYR A 355 -9.00 12.65 15.49
N ARG A 356 -10.17 12.76 14.82
CA ARG A 356 -10.52 11.89 13.68
C ARG A 356 -9.45 11.96 12.58
N CYS A 357 -9.00 13.17 12.25
CA CYS A 357 -7.96 13.44 11.26
C CYS A 357 -6.52 13.23 11.79
N SER A 358 -6.34 12.63 12.98
CA SER A 358 -5.00 12.44 13.55
C SER A 358 -4.08 11.64 12.64
N ARG A 359 -4.59 10.67 11.87
CA ARG A 359 -3.79 9.89 10.91
C ARG A 359 -3.29 10.73 9.74
N SER A 360 -4.12 11.64 9.25
CA SER A 360 -3.86 12.57 8.16
C SER A 360 -2.65 13.46 8.44
N ARG A 361 -2.38 13.79 9.73
CA ARG A 361 -1.18 14.53 10.15
C ARG A 361 0.12 13.94 9.62
N THR A 362 0.28 12.61 9.67
CA THR A 362 1.50 11.96 9.17
C THR A 362 1.69 12.20 7.68
N THR A 363 0.62 12.12 6.89
CA THR A 363 0.68 12.38 5.44
C THR A 363 0.96 13.85 5.16
N PHE A 364 0.33 14.78 5.89
CA PHE A 364 0.56 16.21 5.75
C PHE A 364 2.02 16.61 6.01
N TYR A 365 2.58 16.18 7.15
CA TYR A 365 3.98 16.46 7.48
C TYR A 365 4.96 15.65 6.63
N TYR A 366 4.56 14.50 6.07
CA TYR A 366 5.37 13.82 5.06
C TYR A 366 5.49 14.65 3.79
N THR A 367 4.37 15.20 3.29
CA THR A 367 4.35 16.09 2.13
C THR A 367 5.16 17.37 2.36
N ILE A 368 5.00 18.02 3.52
CA ILE A 368 5.78 19.21 3.88
C ILE A 368 7.26 18.87 3.98
N GLY A 369 7.61 17.75 4.62
CA GLY A 369 8.99 17.27 4.68
C GLY A 369 9.61 17.10 3.30
N CYS A 370 8.88 16.52 2.34
CA CYS A 370 9.36 16.38 0.96
C CYS A 370 9.70 17.73 0.33
N LEU A 371 8.88 18.77 0.57
CA LEU A 371 9.11 20.12 0.06
C LEU A 371 10.28 20.83 0.75
N ILE A 372 10.36 20.76 2.09
CA ILE A 372 11.46 21.36 2.88
C ILE A 372 12.80 20.81 2.43
N PHE A 373 12.92 19.48 2.32
CA PHE A 373 14.18 18.84 1.97
C PHE A 373 14.57 19.03 0.50
N MET A 374 13.62 19.41 -0.38
CA MET A 374 13.90 19.70 -1.78
C MET A 374 14.61 21.05 -1.99
N GLU A 375 14.41 22.02 -1.10
CA GLU A 375 15.13 23.30 -1.13
C GLU A 375 16.58 23.20 -0.64
N ASP A 376 16.93 22.10 0.03
CA ASP A 376 18.25 21.76 0.54
C ASP A 376 18.94 22.88 1.37
N SER A 377 18.14 23.63 2.14
CA SER A 377 18.60 24.76 2.96
C SER A 377 18.46 24.47 4.46
N PRO A 378 19.57 24.38 5.23
CA PRO A 378 19.53 24.18 6.68
C PRO A 378 18.78 25.30 7.43
N VAL A 379 18.84 26.54 6.94
CA VAL A 379 18.15 27.69 7.54
C VAL A 379 16.64 27.53 7.40
N LYS A 380 16.17 27.17 6.19
CA LYS A 380 14.74 26.96 5.94
C LYS A 380 14.21 25.71 6.65
N PHE A 381 15.04 24.68 6.78
CA PHE A 381 14.71 23.54 7.63
C PHE A 381 14.48 24.00 9.08
N LYS A 382 15.43 24.73 9.68
CA LYS A 382 15.28 25.22 11.06
C LYS A 382 14.04 26.11 11.24
N SER A 383 13.79 27.05 10.33
CA SER A 383 12.60 27.91 10.43
C SER A 383 11.30 27.12 10.32
N SER A 384 11.27 26.10 9.46
CA SER A 384 10.08 25.24 9.30
C SER A 384 9.89 24.29 10.49
N MET A 385 10.93 23.95 11.23
CA MET A 385 10.83 23.08 12.41
C MET A 385 10.51 23.85 13.70
N ASP A 386 10.54 25.19 13.69
CA ASP A 386 10.33 26.03 14.87
C ASP A 386 8.96 25.78 15.56
N PRO A 387 7.83 25.65 14.85
CA PRO A 387 6.55 25.34 15.50
C PRO A 387 6.57 24.00 16.26
N LEU A 388 7.25 22.98 15.72
CA LEU A 388 7.41 21.69 16.39
C LEU A 388 8.35 21.79 17.60
N LEU A 389 9.38 22.65 17.52
CA LEU A 389 10.27 22.95 18.64
C LEU A 389 9.50 23.59 19.81
N GLN A 390 8.57 24.51 19.54
CA GLN A 390 7.72 25.09 20.59
C GLN A 390 6.87 24.02 21.30
N VAL A 391 6.37 23.02 20.58
CA VAL A 391 5.65 21.89 21.17
C VAL A 391 6.58 21.05 22.06
N PHE A 392 7.82 20.80 21.63
CA PHE A 392 8.83 20.14 22.48
C PHE A 392 9.07 20.92 23.77
N ILE A 393 9.34 22.23 23.69
CA ILE A 393 9.61 23.09 24.85
C ILE A 393 8.43 23.09 25.83
N SER A 394 7.20 23.16 25.31
CA SER A 394 5.98 23.10 26.13
C SER A 394 5.83 21.76 26.86
N LEU A 395 6.09 20.64 26.17
CA LEU A 395 5.98 19.31 26.76
C LEU A 395 7.11 19.01 27.76
N GLU A 396 8.33 19.45 27.47
CA GLU A 396 9.50 19.29 28.34
C GLU A 396 9.39 20.09 29.64
N SER A 397 8.79 21.28 29.57
CA SER A 397 8.52 22.11 30.75
C SER A 397 7.30 21.66 31.56
N THR A 398 6.52 20.68 31.08
CA THR A 398 5.33 20.20 31.78
C THR A 398 5.69 19.36 33.01
N PRO A 399 5.21 19.73 34.22
CA PRO A 399 5.42 18.97 35.45
C PRO A 399 4.87 17.55 35.37
N ASP A 400 5.49 16.60 36.08
CA ASP A 400 5.10 15.18 36.03
C ASP A 400 3.64 14.94 36.46
N SER A 401 3.12 15.74 37.40
CA SER A 401 1.72 15.64 37.85
C SER A 401 0.69 15.98 36.77
N LEU A 402 1.04 16.84 35.82
CA LEU A 402 0.17 17.27 34.71
C LEU A 402 0.40 16.45 33.44
N PHE A 403 1.39 15.55 33.44
CA PHE A 403 1.78 14.78 32.26
C PHE A 403 0.74 13.72 31.87
N SER A 404 -0.19 13.38 32.77
CA SER A 404 -1.33 12.48 32.53
C SER A 404 -2.57 13.18 31.93
N THR A 405 -2.51 14.48 31.62
CA THR A 405 -3.67 15.21 31.10
C THR A 405 -3.93 14.91 29.63
N ASP A 406 -5.20 15.00 29.21
CA ASP A 406 -5.57 14.82 27.79
C ASP A 406 -4.89 15.83 26.87
N ALA A 407 -4.62 17.04 27.34
CA ALA A 407 -3.88 18.04 26.57
C ALA A 407 -2.46 17.55 26.19
N VAL A 408 -1.73 16.99 27.16
CA VAL A 408 -0.39 16.41 26.95
C VAL A 408 -0.48 15.16 26.07
N LYS A 409 -1.50 14.31 26.31
CA LYS A 409 -1.77 13.12 25.50
C LYS A 409 -1.92 13.47 24.02
N TYR A 410 -2.80 14.41 23.68
CA TYR A 410 -3.04 14.81 22.29
C TYR A 410 -1.83 15.53 21.67
N ALA A 411 -1.14 16.37 22.44
CA ALA A 411 0.10 17.03 21.98
C ALA A 411 1.21 16.02 21.64
N LEU A 412 1.43 15.00 22.49
CA LEU A 412 2.39 13.91 22.21
C LEU A 412 1.99 13.09 20.97
N ILE A 413 0.70 12.74 20.85
CA ILE A 413 0.19 12.00 19.68
C ILE A 413 0.44 12.81 18.39
N GLY A 414 0.10 14.10 18.40
CA GLY A 414 0.34 15.00 17.28
C GLY A 414 1.83 15.06 16.91
N LEU A 415 2.67 15.42 17.88
CA LEU A 415 4.12 15.56 17.68
C LEU A 415 4.76 14.29 17.10
N MET A 416 4.43 13.11 17.63
CA MET A 416 5.00 11.85 17.12
C MET A 416 4.54 11.53 15.69
N ARG A 417 3.31 11.90 15.33
CA ARG A 417 2.81 11.70 13.97
C ARG A 417 3.42 12.66 12.96
N ASP A 418 3.64 13.91 13.38
CA ASP A 418 4.26 14.95 12.58
C ASP A 418 5.73 14.61 12.31
N LEU A 419 6.48 14.30 13.37
CA LEU A 419 7.89 13.89 13.26
C LEU A 419 8.05 12.62 12.45
N ARG A 420 7.11 11.68 12.54
CA ARG A 420 7.11 10.50 11.67
C ARG A 420 6.96 10.88 10.21
N GLY A 421 6.07 11.82 9.88
CA GLY A 421 5.93 12.34 8.52
C GLY A 421 7.24 12.96 8.02
N ILE A 422 7.84 13.87 8.80
CA ILE A 422 9.13 14.50 8.45
C ILE A 422 10.24 13.45 8.30
N ALA A 423 10.34 12.49 9.22
CA ALA A 423 11.32 11.39 9.12
C ALA A 423 11.09 10.53 7.87
N MET A 424 9.84 10.32 7.44
CA MET A 424 9.54 9.63 6.18
C MET A 424 10.07 10.37 4.95
N ALA A 425 10.18 11.69 4.99
CA ALA A 425 10.72 12.50 3.89
C ALA A 425 12.26 12.50 3.77
N THR A 426 12.98 12.02 4.78
CA THR A 426 14.44 11.94 4.72
C THR A 426 14.90 10.73 3.89
N ASN A 427 15.42 10.99 2.69
CA ASN A 427 15.86 9.95 1.73
C ASN A 427 17.36 10.01 1.42
N SER A 428 18.14 10.80 2.18
CA SER A 428 19.58 10.93 2.00
C SER A 428 20.27 11.12 3.34
N ARG A 429 21.58 10.82 3.38
CA ARG A 429 22.44 11.08 4.55
C ARG A 429 22.33 12.53 5.05
N ARG A 430 22.30 13.50 4.13
CA ARG A 430 22.23 14.92 4.46
C ARG A 430 20.89 15.32 5.10
N THR A 431 19.77 14.91 4.49
CA THR A 431 18.43 15.25 4.99
C THR A 431 18.15 14.56 6.33
N TYR A 432 18.60 13.32 6.49
CA TYR A 432 18.56 12.63 7.78
C TYR A 432 19.45 13.33 8.82
N GLY A 433 20.67 13.74 8.46
CA GLY A 433 21.59 14.45 9.33
C GLY A 433 20.96 15.73 9.91
N LEU A 434 20.27 16.53 9.10
CA LEU A 434 19.56 17.73 9.58
C LEU A 434 18.51 17.40 10.66
N LEU A 435 17.71 16.35 10.44
CA LEU A 435 16.70 15.91 11.40
C LEU A 435 17.34 15.30 12.65
N PHE A 436 18.40 14.52 12.50
CA PHE A 436 19.12 13.89 13.58
C PHE A 436 19.75 14.93 14.51
N ASP A 437 20.46 15.92 13.94
CA ASP A 437 21.12 16.99 14.70
C ASP A 437 20.09 17.93 15.38
N TRP A 438 18.89 18.05 14.81
CA TRP A 438 17.79 18.81 15.42
C TRP A 438 17.16 18.08 16.61
N LEU A 439 17.06 16.75 16.56
CA LEU A 439 16.40 15.94 17.59
C LEU A 439 17.36 15.48 18.71
N TYR A 440 18.54 14.99 18.32
CA TYR A 440 19.53 14.40 19.23
C TYR A 440 20.58 15.43 19.66
N PRO A 441 20.99 15.49 20.94
CA PRO A 441 20.49 14.69 22.08
C PRO A 441 19.31 15.36 22.82
N ALA A 442 19.04 16.63 22.55
CA ALA A 442 18.24 17.51 23.42
C ALA A 442 16.82 16.98 23.70
N HIS A 443 16.16 16.42 22.69
CA HIS A 443 14.74 16.09 22.75
C HIS A 443 14.45 14.59 22.99
N MET A 444 15.47 13.73 22.92
CA MET A 444 15.34 12.29 23.21
C MET A 444 14.77 11.97 24.61
N PRO A 445 15.11 12.72 25.68
CA PRO A 445 14.54 12.49 27.01
C PRO A 445 13.01 12.59 27.04
N LEU A 446 12.39 13.45 26.22
CA LEU A 446 10.92 13.55 26.17
C LEU A 446 10.29 12.27 25.64
N LEU A 447 10.90 11.63 24.64
CA LEU A 447 10.41 10.36 24.07
C LEU A 447 10.48 9.24 25.12
N LEU A 448 11.57 9.20 25.90
CA LEU A 448 11.73 8.25 26.98
C LEU A 448 10.72 8.49 28.12
N LYS A 449 10.45 9.76 28.48
CA LYS A 449 9.41 10.14 29.44
C LYS A 449 8.02 9.75 28.93
N GLY A 450 7.71 10.06 27.67
CA GLY A 450 6.44 9.75 27.01
C GLY A 450 6.11 8.26 27.02
N ILE A 451 7.03 7.42 26.55
CA ILE A 451 6.81 5.96 26.49
C ILE A 451 6.74 5.33 27.90
N SER A 452 7.43 5.95 28.86
CA SER A 452 7.49 5.47 30.24
C SER A 452 6.21 5.74 31.01
N HIS A 453 5.67 6.94 30.87
CA HIS A 453 4.50 7.40 31.60
C HIS A 453 3.21 6.81 31.02
N TRP A 454 3.09 6.75 29.69
CA TRP A 454 1.90 6.31 28.97
C TRP A 454 1.95 4.85 28.54
N SER A 455 2.71 4.00 29.24
CA SER A 455 3.00 2.62 28.81
C SER A 455 1.75 1.73 28.63
N ASP A 456 0.67 2.04 29.34
CA ASP A 456 -0.64 1.39 29.31
C ASP A 456 -1.62 2.02 28.31
N THR A 457 -1.20 3.04 27.56
CA THR A 457 -2.07 3.81 26.67
C THR A 457 -1.61 3.66 25.21
N PRO A 458 -2.09 2.64 24.47
CA PRO A 458 -1.69 2.36 23.09
C PRO A 458 -1.84 3.53 22.11
N GLU A 459 -2.77 4.44 22.39
CA GLU A 459 -3.00 5.65 21.58
C GLU A 459 -1.77 6.56 21.54
N VAL A 460 -0.99 6.63 22.63
CA VAL A 460 0.24 7.43 22.74
C VAL A 460 1.47 6.60 22.36
N THR A 461 1.57 5.36 22.85
CA THR A 461 2.74 4.52 22.61
C THR A 461 2.85 4.12 21.14
N THR A 462 1.74 3.83 20.45
CA THR A 462 1.77 3.41 19.05
C THR A 462 2.39 4.47 18.11
N PRO A 463 1.95 5.75 18.11
CA PRO A 463 2.61 6.80 17.32
C PRO A 463 4.09 6.96 17.65
N LEU A 464 4.47 6.95 18.93
CA LEU A 464 5.86 7.11 19.37
C LEU A 464 6.74 5.96 18.87
N LEU A 465 6.31 4.72 19.07
CA LEU A 465 7.02 3.53 18.57
C LEU A 465 7.10 3.54 17.04
N LYS A 466 6.05 3.97 16.34
CA LYS A 466 6.07 4.08 14.87
C LYS A 466 7.00 5.19 14.36
N PHE A 467 7.11 6.29 15.08
CA PHE A 467 8.10 7.33 14.80
C PHE A 467 9.51 6.74 14.93
N MET A 468 9.81 6.08 16.05
CA MET A 468 11.12 5.46 16.26
C MET A 468 11.44 4.37 15.24
N ALA A 469 10.46 3.55 14.89
CA ALA A 469 10.62 2.52 13.85
C ALA A 469 10.99 3.13 12.49
N GLU A 470 10.44 4.30 12.15
CA GLU A 470 10.86 5.05 10.97
C GLU A 470 12.26 5.64 11.17
N PHE A 471 12.51 6.32 12.29
CA PHE A 471 13.76 7.02 12.55
C PHE A 471 15.01 6.11 12.46
N VAL A 472 14.91 4.85 12.88
CA VAL A 472 16.01 3.86 12.82
C VAL A 472 16.10 3.09 11.51
N LEU A 473 15.18 3.31 10.57
CA LEU A 473 15.18 2.59 9.30
C LEU A 473 16.25 3.16 8.36
N ASN A 474 17.25 2.34 8.00
CA ASN A 474 18.28 2.71 7.01
C ASN A 474 17.77 2.56 5.56
N LYS A 475 16.71 3.28 5.19
CA LYS A 475 16.24 3.32 3.79
C LYS A 475 17.13 4.24 2.96
N ALA A 476 17.36 3.87 1.69
CA ALA A 476 18.21 4.63 0.76
C ALA A 476 19.61 4.96 1.32
N GLN A 477 20.15 4.12 2.22
CA GLN A 477 21.44 4.33 2.89
C GLN A 477 21.53 5.67 3.66
N ARG A 478 20.40 6.20 4.16
CA ARG A 478 20.37 7.48 4.88
C ARG A 478 21.10 7.46 6.23
N LEU A 479 21.25 6.30 6.86
CA LEU A 479 21.96 6.13 8.13
C LEU A 479 23.45 5.78 7.91
N THR A 480 24.10 6.42 6.94
CA THR A 480 25.53 6.21 6.71
C THR A 480 26.32 7.28 7.47
N PHE A 481 26.82 6.92 8.66
CA PHE A 481 27.68 7.79 9.46
C PHE A 481 29.15 7.65 9.03
N ASP A 482 29.96 8.68 9.26
CA ASP A 482 31.41 8.57 9.05
C ASP A 482 32.00 7.55 10.03
N SER A 483 33.09 6.86 9.64
CA SER A 483 33.73 5.84 10.48
C SER A 483 34.23 6.37 11.83
N SER A 484 34.44 7.68 11.95
CA SER A 484 34.82 8.37 13.18
C SER A 484 33.62 8.86 14.01
N SER A 485 32.39 8.75 13.49
CA SER A 485 31.20 9.29 14.14
C SER A 485 30.62 8.29 15.15
N PRO A 486 30.38 8.70 16.40
CA PRO A 486 29.70 7.86 17.39
C PRO A 486 28.18 7.81 17.18
N ASN A 487 27.62 8.53 16.20
CA ASN A 487 26.18 8.76 16.08
C ASN A 487 25.37 7.48 15.93
N GLY A 488 25.89 6.46 15.25
CA GLY A 488 25.22 5.16 15.14
C GLY A 488 25.09 4.44 16.49
N ILE A 489 26.16 4.47 17.29
CA ILE A 489 26.20 3.89 18.63
C ILE A 489 25.24 4.66 19.55
N LEU A 490 25.29 5.99 19.51
CA LEU A 490 24.43 6.87 20.31
C LEU A 490 22.94 6.68 19.98
N LEU A 491 22.61 6.59 18.68
CA LEU A 491 21.26 6.26 18.24
C LEU A 491 20.79 4.91 18.79
N PHE A 492 21.64 3.88 18.72
CA PHE A 492 21.29 2.58 19.27
C PHE A 492 21.11 2.59 20.79
N ARG A 493 21.89 3.40 21.53
CA ARG A 493 21.69 3.57 22.98
C ARG A 493 20.32 4.15 23.30
N GLU A 494 19.84 5.13 22.54
CA GLU A 494 18.49 5.67 22.73
C GLU A 494 17.40 4.65 22.36
N VAL A 495 17.62 3.85 21.31
CA VAL A 495 16.74 2.73 20.94
C VAL A 495 16.65 1.70 22.05
N SER A 496 17.79 1.31 22.62
CA SER A 496 17.87 0.37 23.74
C SER A 496 17.10 0.88 24.95
N LYS A 497 17.36 2.12 25.40
CA LYS A 497 16.63 2.73 26.53
C LYS A 497 15.12 2.70 26.32
N LEU A 498 14.66 3.05 25.12
CA LEU A 498 13.25 3.10 24.78
C LEU A 498 12.59 1.72 24.77
N ILE A 499 13.25 0.71 24.17
CA ILE A 499 12.76 -0.67 24.15
C ILE A 499 12.70 -1.24 25.56
N VAL A 500 13.75 -1.04 26.37
CA VAL A 500 13.80 -1.51 27.75
C VAL A 500 12.72 -0.86 28.60
N ALA A 501 12.53 0.47 28.46
CA ALA A 501 11.51 1.22 29.20
C ALA A 501 10.08 0.81 28.85
N TYR A 502 9.78 0.55 27.58
CA TYR A 502 8.47 0.08 27.15
C TYR A 502 8.26 -1.39 27.50
N GLY A 503 9.20 -2.25 27.12
CA GLY A 503 9.10 -3.69 27.24
C GLY A 503 8.97 -4.17 28.68
N SER A 504 9.75 -3.59 29.61
CA SER A 504 9.68 -3.95 31.02
C SER A 504 8.32 -3.62 31.66
N ARG A 505 7.63 -2.58 31.17
CA ARG A 505 6.30 -2.17 31.67
C ARG A 505 5.16 -2.92 31.01
N ILE A 506 5.19 -3.09 29.69
CA ILE A 506 4.11 -3.80 28.98
C ILE A 506 4.01 -5.27 29.41
N LEU A 507 5.16 -5.87 29.76
CA LEU A 507 5.23 -7.23 30.29
C LEU A 507 4.60 -7.38 31.68
N SER A 508 4.63 -6.33 32.52
CA SER A 508 4.05 -6.36 33.87
C SER A 508 2.55 -6.04 33.91
N LEU A 509 2.01 -5.42 32.86
CA LEU A 509 0.59 -5.09 32.77
C LEU A 509 -0.28 -6.36 32.61
N PRO A 510 -1.53 -6.37 33.10
CA PRO A 510 -2.44 -7.49 32.90
C PRO A 510 -2.91 -7.62 31.44
N ASN A 511 -3.46 -8.77 31.08
CA ASN A 511 -4.06 -8.96 29.75
C ASN A 511 -5.45 -8.30 29.70
N ALA A 512 -5.63 -7.40 28.74
CA ALA A 512 -6.92 -6.74 28.45
C ALA A 512 -7.81 -7.63 27.55
N ALA A 513 -9.08 -7.26 27.35
CA ALA A 513 -9.98 -7.98 26.44
C ALA A 513 -9.49 -7.96 24.98
N ASP A 514 -9.01 -6.80 24.50
CA ASP A 514 -8.31 -6.67 23.21
C ASP A 514 -6.78 -6.71 23.44
N ILE A 515 -6.26 -7.93 23.64
CA ILE A 515 -4.82 -8.16 23.84
C ILE A 515 -4.01 -7.66 22.64
N TYR A 516 -4.57 -7.76 21.43
CA TYR A 516 -3.85 -7.37 20.22
C TYR A 516 -3.60 -5.86 20.18
N ALA A 517 -4.65 -5.04 20.34
CA ALA A 517 -4.49 -3.59 20.32
C ALA A 517 -3.70 -3.08 21.52
N PHE A 518 -3.87 -3.71 22.69
CA PHE A 518 -3.25 -3.29 23.94
C PHE A 518 -1.76 -3.66 24.06
N LYS A 519 -1.40 -4.92 23.74
CA LYS A 519 -0.03 -5.45 23.90
C LYS A 519 0.65 -5.80 22.60
N TYR A 520 0.08 -6.72 21.81
CA TYR A 520 0.79 -7.30 20.67
C TYR A 520 1.18 -6.26 19.64
N LYS A 521 0.34 -5.23 19.46
CA LYS A 521 0.61 -4.12 18.56
C LYS A 521 1.88 -3.36 18.89
N GLY A 522 2.08 -3.00 20.15
CA GLY A 522 3.30 -2.31 20.57
C GLY A 522 4.52 -3.23 20.51
N ILE A 523 4.37 -4.48 20.95
CA ILE A 523 5.44 -5.49 20.91
C ILE A 523 5.97 -5.68 19.49
N TRP A 524 5.10 -5.92 18.49
CA TRP A 524 5.59 -6.14 17.13
C TRP A 524 6.24 -4.88 16.52
N ILE A 525 5.82 -3.67 16.93
CA ILE A 525 6.52 -2.45 16.52
C ILE A 525 7.92 -2.40 17.17
N CYS A 526 8.06 -2.76 18.45
CA CYS A 526 9.37 -2.87 19.11
C CYS A 526 10.28 -3.90 18.43
N LEU A 527 9.74 -5.06 18.04
CA LEU A 527 10.50 -6.05 17.26
C LEU A 527 10.98 -5.49 15.92
N ASN A 528 10.16 -4.67 15.25
CA ASN A 528 10.60 -3.97 14.05
C ASN A 528 11.67 -2.91 14.32
N ILE A 529 11.57 -2.14 15.42
CA ILE A 529 12.59 -1.15 15.79
C ILE A 529 13.93 -1.84 16.00
N ILE A 530 13.99 -2.88 16.82
CA ILE A 530 15.24 -3.58 17.12
C ILE A 530 15.79 -4.27 15.88
N SER A 531 14.95 -4.95 15.07
CA SER A 531 15.41 -5.63 13.86
C SER A 531 16.02 -4.65 12.86
N ARG A 532 15.39 -3.48 12.65
CA ARG A 532 15.92 -2.42 11.77
C ARG A 532 17.22 -1.84 12.29
N ALA A 533 17.36 -1.70 13.61
CA ALA A 533 18.57 -1.17 14.21
C ALA A 533 19.75 -2.14 14.15
N LEU A 534 19.49 -3.44 14.38
CA LEU A 534 20.49 -4.50 14.31
C LEU A 534 20.93 -4.79 12.86
N ALA A 535 19.99 -4.82 11.91
CA ALA A 535 20.26 -5.08 10.49
C ALA A 535 20.60 -3.82 9.67
N GLY A 536 20.64 -2.65 10.31
CA GLY A 536 20.79 -1.36 9.63
C GLY A 536 22.20 -1.06 9.10
N ASN A 537 23.20 -1.84 9.50
CA ASN A 537 24.62 -1.69 9.13
C ASN A 537 25.26 -0.33 9.47
N TYR A 538 24.72 0.39 10.45
CA TYR A 538 25.23 1.70 10.89
C TYR A 538 25.82 1.70 12.30
N VAL A 539 25.89 0.53 12.94
CA VAL A 539 26.43 0.33 14.30
C VAL A 539 27.40 -0.84 14.29
N ASN A 540 28.58 -0.66 14.87
CA ASN A 540 29.45 -1.78 15.20
C ASN A 540 29.12 -2.28 16.61
N PHE A 541 28.39 -3.39 16.70
CA PHE A 541 27.91 -3.91 17.98
C PHE A 541 29.00 -4.47 18.90
N GLY A 542 30.18 -4.81 18.37
CA GLY A 542 31.32 -5.27 19.19
C GLY A 542 31.81 -4.19 20.18
N VAL A 543 31.53 -2.92 19.90
CA VAL A 543 31.88 -1.79 20.77
C VAL A 543 31.19 -1.88 22.13
N PHE A 544 29.94 -2.37 22.20
CA PHE A 544 29.22 -2.46 23.47
C PHE A 544 29.90 -3.40 24.47
N GLU A 545 30.35 -4.56 23.99
CA GLU A 545 31.09 -5.52 24.81
C GLU A 545 32.46 -4.97 25.23
N LEU A 546 33.19 -4.33 24.30
CA LEU A 546 34.51 -3.75 24.57
C LEU A 546 34.50 -2.67 25.65
N TYR A 547 33.45 -1.85 25.71
CA TYR A 547 33.31 -0.77 26.70
C TYR A 547 32.45 -1.13 27.91
N GLY A 548 31.95 -2.37 28.00
CA GLY A 548 31.06 -2.81 29.10
C GLY A 548 29.69 -2.12 29.11
N ASP A 549 29.24 -1.61 27.95
CA ASP A 549 27.91 -1.00 27.81
C ASP A 549 26.85 -2.08 27.61
N ARG A 550 25.88 -2.13 28.53
CA ARG A 550 24.79 -3.12 28.54
C ARG A 550 23.64 -2.82 27.58
N ALA A 551 23.69 -1.73 26.82
CA ALA A 551 22.59 -1.33 25.95
C ALA A 551 22.17 -2.44 24.97
N LEU A 552 23.10 -3.18 24.37
CA LEU A 552 22.77 -4.28 23.46
C LEU A 552 22.15 -5.47 24.20
N SER A 553 22.77 -5.92 25.28
CA SER A 553 22.30 -7.10 26.03
C SER A 553 20.93 -6.85 26.67
N ASP A 554 20.71 -5.69 27.27
CA ASP A 554 19.43 -5.34 27.89
C ASP A 554 18.29 -5.21 26.85
N ALA A 555 18.59 -4.64 25.67
CA ALA A 555 17.60 -4.54 24.59
C ALA A 555 17.22 -5.92 24.02
N LEU A 556 18.20 -6.80 23.80
CA LEU A 556 17.97 -8.16 23.32
C LEU A 556 17.19 -9.00 24.34
N ASP A 557 17.54 -8.92 25.63
CA ASP A 557 16.85 -9.63 26.71
C ASP A 557 15.37 -9.21 26.81
N VAL A 558 15.08 -7.90 26.82
CA VAL A 558 13.70 -7.40 26.88
C VAL A 558 12.93 -7.74 25.60
N ALA A 559 13.55 -7.63 24.41
CA ALA A 559 12.92 -8.03 23.15
C ALA A 559 12.57 -9.52 23.12
N LEU A 560 13.45 -10.38 23.64
CA LEU A 560 13.21 -11.81 23.75
C LEU A 560 12.08 -12.10 24.76
N LYS A 561 12.07 -11.46 25.93
CA LYS A 561 10.98 -11.62 26.91
C LYS A 561 9.62 -11.20 26.36
N MET A 562 9.56 -10.07 25.64
CA MET A 562 8.34 -9.65 24.93
C MET A 562 7.87 -10.71 23.93
N THR A 563 8.81 -11.29 23.20
CA THR A 563 8.55 -12.34 22.21
C THR A 563 8.01 -13.62 22.85
N LEU A 564 8.63 -14.08 23.94
CA LEU A 564 8.23 -15.29 24.67
C LEU A 564 6.93 -15.12 25.47
N SER A 565 6.50 -13.88 25.72
CA SER A 565 5.22 -13.60 26.39
C SER A 565 3.99 -13.86 25.51
N ILE A 566 4.18 -14.09 24.21
CA ILE A 566 3.09 -14.29 23.25
C ILE A 566 3.02 -15.77 22.84
N PRO A 567 1.84 -16.43 22.96
CA PRO A 567 1.66 -17.79 22.46
C PRO A 567 1.97 -17.90 20.97
N LEU A 568 2.61 -19.00 20.55
CA LEU A 568 2.94 -19.24 19.13
C LEU A 568 1.69 -19.22 18.24
N ALA A 569 0.55 -19.72 18.73
CA ALA A 569 -0.72 -19.68 18.00
C ALA A 569 -1.13 -18.24 17.63
N ASP A 570 -0.99 -17.29 18.55
CA ASP A 570 -1.31 -15.88 18.31
C ASP A 570 -0.29 -15.23 17.35
N ILE A 571 0.99 -15.58 17.48
CA ILE A 571 2.04 -15.13 16.56
C ILE A 571 1.69 -15.53 15.12
N LEU A 572 1.21 -16.75 14.90
CA LEU A 572 0.84 -17.25 13.57
C LEU A 572 -0.52 -16.72 13.09
N ALA A 573 -1.44 -16.38 13.99
CA ALA A 573 -2.75 -15.82 13.65
C ALA A 573 -2.67 -14.36 13.15
N PHE A 574 -1.82 -13.53 13.76
CA PHE A 574 -1.74 -12.09 13.45
C PHE A 574 -0.63 -11.74 12.45
N ARG A 575 -0.96 -11.60 11.16
CA ARG A 575 0.00 -11.34 10.05
C ARG A 575 1.11 -10.32 10.33
N LYS A 576 0.80 -9.18 10.97
CA LYS A 576 1.80 -8.13 11.28
C LYS A 576 2.78 -8.57 12.36
N LEU A 577 2.29 -9.28 13.36
CA LEU A 577 3.09 -9.86 14.43
C LEU A 577 3.96 -11.00 13.87
N THR A 578 3.39 -11.89 13.06
CA THR A 578 4.12 -12.99 12.40
C THR A 578 5.33 -12.46 11.63
N ARG A 579 5.12 -11.44 10.80
CA ARG A 579 6.20 -10.81 10.00
C ARG A 579 7.28 -10.18 10.86
N ALA A 580 6.90 -9.46 11.92
CA ALA A 580 7.86 -8.83 12.82
C ALA A 580 8.67 -9.87 13.63
N TYR A 581 8.01 -10.95 14.06
CA TYR A 581 8.62 -12.05 14.80
C TYR A 581 9.70 -12.76 13.98
N PHE A 582 9.36 -13.24 12.78
CA PHE A 582 10.32 -13.98 11.97
C PHE A 582 11.42 -13.10 11.37
N ALA A 583 11.11 -11.83 11.07
CA ALA A 583 12.15 -10.86 10.71
C ALA A 583 13.15 -10.64 11.87
N PHE A 584 12.67 -10.56 13.11
CA PHE A 584 13.55 -10.45 14.28
C PHE A 584 14.41 -11.69 14.47
N LEU A 585 13.81 -12.89 14.39
CA LEU A 585 14.58 -14.14 14.51
C LEU A 585 15.63 -14.26 13.42
N GLU A 586 15.30 -13.97 12.16
CA GLU A 586 16.28 -13.95 11.07
C GLU A 586 17.49 -13.07 11.40
N VAL A 587 17.27 -11.86 11.93
CA VAL A 587 18.35 -10.95 12.33
C VAL A 587 19.18 -11.53 13.48
N LEU A 588 18.55 -12.18 14.46
CA LEU A 588 19.27 -12.82 15.57
C LEU A 588 20.15 -13.96 15.08
N PHE A 589 19.64 -14.85 14.22
CA PHE A 589 20.41 -15.97 13.69
C PHE A 589 21.51 -15.53 12.70
N ASN A 590 21.31 -14.44 11.96
CA ASN A 590 22.31 -13.90 11.04
C ASN A 590 23.48 -13.20 11.76
N SER A 591 23.18 -12.29 12.69
CA SER A 591 24.18 -11.34 13.21
C SER A 591 24.46 -11.48 14.70
N HIS A 592 23.58 -12.14 15.45
CA HIS A 592 23.67 -12.25 16.92
C HIS A 592 23.48 -13.68 17.42
N ILE A 593 23.92 -14.68 16.64
CA ILE A 593 23.65 -16.10 16.93
C ILE A 593 24.16 -16.53 18.31
N VAL A 594 25.29 -15.99 18.75
CA VAL A 594 25.88 -16.27 20.07
C VAL A 594 24.90 -15.96 21.21
N PHE A 595 24.08 -14.92 21.08
CA PHE A 595 23.05 -14.59 22.07
C PHE A 595 22.00 -15.72 22.18
N ILE A 596 21.53 -16.26 21.04
CA ILE A 596 20.58 -17.38 20.99
C ILE A 596 21.20 -18.66 21.58
N LEU A 597 22.47 -18.93 21.27
CA LEU A 597 23.16 -20.13 21.75
C LEU A 597 23.44 -20.11 23.25
N ASN A 598 23.37 -18.95 23.91
CA ASN A 598 23.59 -18.83 25.35
C ASN A 598 22.29 -18.94 26.18
N LEU A 599 21.14 -19.14 25.52
CA LEU A 599 19.86 -19.33 26.20
C LEU A 599 19.80 -20.72 26.88
N ASP A 600 18.80 -20.93 27.73
CA ASP A 600 18.51 -22.26 28.26
C ASP A 600 17.92 -23.16 27.14
N THR A 601 18.09 -24.48 27.30
CA THR A 601 17.68 -25.46 26.27
C THR A 601 16.20 -25.38 25.92
N ASN A 602 15.30 -25.11 26.88
CA ASN A 602 13.87 -25.06 26.60
C ASN A 602 13.51 -23.85 25.75
N THR A 603 14.06 -22.67 26.09
CA THR A 603 13.87 -21.45 25.31
C THR A 603 14.46 -21.60 23.90
N PHE A 604 15.67 -22.16 23.78
CA PHE A 604 16.30 -22.44 22.49
C PHE A 604 15.42 -23.36 21.63
N MET A 605 14.95 -24.48 22.18
CA MET A 605 14.09 -25.42 21.47
C MET A 605 12.78 -24.80 21.02
N HIS A 606 12.16 -23.97 21.86
CA HIS A 606 10.93 -23.26 21.50
C HIS A 606 11.16 -22.30 20.32
N ILE A 607 12.26 -21.53 20.32
CA ILE A 607 12.60 -20.62 19.23
C ILE A 607 12.84 -21.40 17.93
N VAL A 608 13.66 -22.45 17.96
CA VAL A 608 13.96 -23.21 16.74
C VAL A 608 12.72 -23.97 16.24
N GLY A 609 11.90 -24.53 17.12
CA GLY A 609 10.62 -25.16 16.76
C GLY A 609 9.63 -24.18 16.12
N SER A 610 9.66 -22.91 16.51
CA SER A 610 8.86 -21.86 15.86
C SER A 610 9.30 -21.61 14.41
N LEU A 611 10.61 -21.74 14.09
CA LEU A 611 11.12 -21.61 12.72
C LEU A 611 10.60 -22.74 11.83
N GLU A 612 10.53 -23.96 12.36
CA GLU A 612 9.91 -25.09 11.65
C GLU A 612 8.44 -24.82 11.33
N SER A 613 7.69 -24.24 12.28
CA SER A 613 6.30 -23.84 12.08
C SER A 613 6.17 -22.71 11.02
N GLY A 614 7.12 -21.77 11.00
CA GLY A 614 7.19 -20.70 10.00
C GLY A 614 7.55 -21.19 8.59
N LEU A 615 8.35 -22.24 8.47
CA LEU A 615 8.67 -22.89 7.18
C LEU A 615 7.42 -23.47 6.51
N LYS A 616 6.51 -24.06 7.30
CA LYS A 616 5.21 -24.62 6.85
C LYS A 616 4.16 -23.54 6.55
N GLY A 617 4.48 -22.26 6.74
CA GLY A 617 3.57 -21.14 6.51
C GLY A 617 3.36 -20.83 5.03
N LEU A 618 2.19 -20.27 4.69
CA LEU A 618 1.82 -19.90 3.32
C LEU A 618 2.56 -18.66 2.77
N ASP A 619 3.14 -17.82 3.64
CA ASP A 619 3.83 -16.59 3.23
C ASP A 619 5.28 -16.92 2.85
N THR A 620 5.58 -16.84 1.55
CA THR A 620 6.90 -17.17 0.98
C THR A 620 8.02 -16.31 1.56
N ASN A 621 7.74 -15.07 1.96
CA ASN A 621 8.74 -14.23 2.61
C ASN A 621 9.10 -14.80 3.98
N ILE A 622 8.10 -15.12 4.82
CA ILE A 622 8.33 -15.73 6.14
C ILE A 622 9.07 -17.05 6.02
N SER A 623 8.66 -17.93 5.09
CA SER A 623 9.35 -19.20 4.84
C SER A 623 10.82 -18.99 4.46
N SER A 624 11.12 -17.98 3.64
CA SER A 624 12.50 -17.63 3.26
C SER A 624 13.33 -17.12 4.45
N GLN A 625 12.74 -16.32 5.33
CA GLN A 625 13.39 -15.82 6.55
C GLN A 625 13.70 -16.96 7.53
N CYS A 626 12.76 -17.90 7.70
CA CYS A 626 12.97 -19.08 8.53
C CYS A 626 14.07 -19.99 7.96
N ALA A 627 14.07 -20.20 6.64
CA ALA A 627 15.09 -20.98 5.96
C ALA A 627 16.49 -20.37 6.12
N SER A 628 16.59 -19.04 6.03
CA SER A 628 17.82 -18.29 6.31
C SER A 628 18.28 -18.50 7.75
N ALA A 629 17.39 -18.34 8.74
CA ALA A 629 17.72 -18.55 10.15
C ALA A 629 18.21 -19.99 10.43
N VAL A 630 17.54 -20.99 9.87
CA VAL A 630 17.93 -22.42 9.98
C VAL A 630 19.29 -22.67 9.31
N ASP A 631 19.54 -22.09 8.13
CA ASP A 631 20.83 -22.26 7.43
C ASP A 631 21.99 -21.69 8.26
N ASN A 632 21.83 -20.52 8.88
CA ASN A 632 22.86 -19.96 9.74
C ASN A 632 23.14 -20.82 10.99
N LEU A 633 22.09 -21.37 11.61
CA LEU A 633 22.23 -22.30 12.73
C LEU A 633 22.99 -23.57 12.30
N ALA A 634 22.56 -24.19 11.20
CA ALA A 634 23.17 -25.40 10.66
C ALA A 634 24.62 -25.14 10.21
N ALA A 635 24.88 -24.04 9.52
CA ALA A 635 26.22 -23.65 9.09
C ALA A 635 27.15 -23.39 10.27
N PHE A 636 26.66 -22.75 11.34
CA PHE A 636 27.44 -22.56 12.57
C PHE A 636 27.82 -23.90 13.21
N TYR A 637 26.88 -24.84 13.30
CA TYR A 637 27.14 -26.20 13.79
C TYR A 637 28.19 -26.91 12.92
N PHE A 638 27.99 -26.91 11.60
CA PHE A 638 28.88 -27.58 10.66
C PHE A 638 30.32 -27.05 10.75
N ASN A 639 30.50 -25.72 10.74
CA ASN A 639 31.83 -25.12 10.75
C ASN A 639 32.56 -25.29 12.09
N ASN A 640 31.86 -25.23 13.22
CA ASN A 640 32.50 -25.21 14.55
C ASN A 640 32.53 -26.57 15.26
N ILE A 641 31.65 -27.50 14.89
CA ILE A 641 31.50 -28.80 15.57
C ILE A 641 31.81 -29.95 14.62
N THR A 642 31.24 -29.96 13.41
CA THR A 642 31.46 -31.06 12.44
C THR A 642 32.85 -30.99 11.80
N MET A 643 33.30 -29.80 11.40
CA MET A 643 34.60 -29.57 10.75
C MET A 643 35.69 -29.10 11.71
N GLY A 644 35.33 -28.58 12.88
CA GLY A 644 36.27 -28.08 13.89
C GLY A 644 36.92 -29.21 14.69
N GLU A 645 38.17 -29.02 15.12
CA GLU A 645 38.84 -29.89 16.09
C GLU A 645 38.29 -29.60 17.50
N ALA A 646 37.17 -30.25 17.84
CA ALA A 646 36.40 -30.09 19.09
C ALA A 646 35.80 -28.67 19.33
N PRO A 647 34.65 -28.55 20.04
CA PRO A 647 34.03 -27.25 20.28
C PRO A 647 34.89 -26.40 21.25
N THR A 648 35.66 -25.46 20.70
CA THR A 648 36.59 -24.61 21.46
C THR A 648 35.97 -23.32 21.99
N SER A 649 34.88 -22.82 21.38
CA SER A 649 34.18 -21.62 21.83
C SER A 649 33.02 -21.95 22.78
N PRO A 650 32.70 -21.11 23.79
CA PRO A 650 31.56 -21.31 24.67
C PRO A 650 30.22 -21.47 23.93
N ALA A 651 30.04 -20.72 22.84
CA ALA A 651 28.85 -20.80 21.99
C ALA A 651 28.73 -22.16 21.29
N ALA A 652 29.84 -22.73 20.79
CA ALA A 652 29.85 -24.06 20.19
C ALA A 652 29.57 -25.16 21.21
N ILE A 653 30.09 -25.03 22.44
CA ILE A 653 29.80 -25.97 23.53
C ILE A 653 28.31 -25.93 23.88
N ASN A 654 27.72 -24.73 24.03
CA ASN A 654 26.31 -24.59 24.34
C ASN A 654 25.42 -25.16 23.24
N LEU A 655 25.74 -24.91 21.97
CA LEU A 655 25.02 -25.49 20.84
C LEU A 655 25.12 -27.03 20.84
N ALA A 656 26.32 -27.59 21.04
CA ALA A 656 26.49 -29.04 21.12
C ALA A 656 25.63 -29.65 22.23
N ARG A 657 25.55 -28.99 23.40
CA ARG A 657 24.66 -29.38 24.51
C ARG A 657 23.18 -29.32 24.10
N HIS A 658 22.72 -28.24 23.49
CA HIS A 658 21.32 -28.13 23.05
C HIS A 658 20.93 -29.24 22.06
N ILE A 659 21.81 -29.56 21.10
CA ILE A 659 21.56 -30.63 20.13
C ILE A 659 21.63 -32.01 20.79
N ALA A 660 22.50 -32.22 21.78
CA ALA A 660 22.53 -33.45 22.55
C ALA A 660 21.24 -33.66 23.37
N ASP A 661 20.68 -32.59 23.95
CA ASP A 661 19.44 -32.63 24.71
C ASP A 661 18.18 -32.79 23.82
N GLY A 662 18.26 -32.43 22.54
CA GLY A 662 17.19 -32.66 21.56
C GLY A 662 17.71 -33.13 20.20
N PRO A 663 18.09 -34.42 20.08
CA PRO A 663 18.71 -34.97 18.87
C PRO A 663 17.78 -34.94 17.65
N ASN A 664 16.47 -34.81 17.85
CA ASN A 664 15.47 -34.80 16.79
C ASN A 664 15.31 -33.43 16.09
N LEU A 665 15.97 -32.37 16.58
CA LEU A 665 15.79 -31.01 16.06
C LEU A 665 16.18 -30.89 14.57
N PHE A 666 17.42 -31.25 14.22
CA PHE A 666 17.90 -31.21 12.84
C PHE A 666 17.19 -32.23 11.92
N PRO A 667 17.00 -33.51 12.31
CA PRO A 667 16.20 -34.45 11.54
C PRO A 667 14.77 -33.95 11.25
N GLY A 668 14.10 -33.38 12.25
CA GLY A 668 12.72 -32.88 12.12
C GLY A 668 12.61 -31.74 11.11
N ILE A 669 13.52 -30.77 11.19
CA ILE A 669 13.55 -29.64 10.24
C ILE A 669 13.89 -30.11 8.83
N LEU A 670 14.86 -31.02 8.68
CA LEU A 670 15.22 -31.56 7.35
C LEU A 670 14.04 -32.31 6.73
N LYS A 671 13.32 -33.13 7.51
CA LYS A 671 12.10 -33.80 7.07
C LYS A 671 11.05 -32.80 6.59
N THR A 672 10.77 -31.77 7.38
CA THR A 672 9.84 -30.68 7.00
C THR A 672 10.25 -30.00 5.70
N LEU A 673 11.54 -29.71 5.49
CA LEU A 673 12.02 -29.10 4.24
C LEU A 673 11.79 -30.01 3.03
N PHE A 674 12.03 -31.32 3.16
CA PHE A 674 11.71 -32.28 2.10
C PHE A 674 10.21 -32.37 1.83
N GLU A 675 9.36 -32.38 2.87
CA GLU A 675 7.91 -32.39 2.72
C GLU A 675 7.43 -31.17 1.90
N ILE A 676 7.92 -29.97 2.23
CA ILE A 676 7.59 -28.73 1.51
C ILE A 676 8.06 -28.80 0.05
N VAL A 677 9.33 -29.16 -0.20
CA VAL A 677 9.89 -29.16 -1.56
C VAL A 677 9.22 -30.21 -2.46
N LEU A 678 8.91 -31.38 -1.91
CA LEU A 678 8.34 -32.49 -2.67
C LEU A 678 6.85 -32.30 -2.92
N PHE A 679 6.07 -31.96 -1.88
CA PHE A 679 4.61 -32.03 -1.92
C PHE A 679 3.91 -30.68 -2.06
N GLU A 680 4.58 -29.55 -1.79
CA GLU A 680 3.96 -28.22 -1.87
C GLU A 680 4.47 -27.40 -3.06
N ASP A 681 3.63 -26.49 -3.58
CA ASP A 681 4.05 -25.56 -4.62
C ASP A 681 4.81 -24.38 -4.02
N CYS A 682 6.09 -24.61 -3.69
CA CYS A 682 6.97 -23.59 -3.14
C CYS A 682 7.62 -22.73 -4.25
N GLY A 683 7.46 -21.41 -4.13
CA GLY A 683 8.07 -20.41 -5.01
C GLY A 683 9.45 -19.92 -4.57
N ASN A 684 9.91 -20.30 -3.38
CA ASN A 684 11.16 -19.87 -2.74
C ASN A 684 12.20 -21.00 -2.60
N GLN A 685 12.22 -21.93 -3.55
CA GLN A 685 13.08 -23.12 -3.51
C GLN A 685 14.57 -22.81 -3.29
N TRP A 686 15.05 -21.70 -3.84
CA TRP A 686 16.44 -21.24 -3.67
C TRP A 686 16.79 -20.93 -2.20
N SER A 687 15.82 -20.44 -1.42
CA SER A 687 16.03 -20.19 0.01
C SER A 687 15.99 -21.48 0.82
N LEU A 688 15.13 -22.43 0.44
CA LEU A 688 14.97 -23.73 1.12
C LEU A 688 16.15 -24.68 0.87
N SER A 689 16.81 -24.59 -0.29
CA SER A 689 17.93 -25.48 -0.64
C SER A 689 19.14 -25.30 0.29
N ARG A 690 19.39 -24.08 0.76
CA ARG A 690 20.54 -23.74 1.60
C ARG A 690 20.54 -24.48 2.95
N PRO A 691 19.49 -24.37 3.80
CA PRO A 691 19.45 -25.13 5.04
C PRO A 691 19.41 -26.63 4.80
N MET A 692 18.81 -27.12 3.71
CA MET A 692 18.82 -28.56 3.38
C MET A 692 20.24 -29.08 3.19
N LEU A 693 21.07 -28.39 2.40
CA LEU A 693 22.47 -28.78 2.22
C LEU A 693 23.22 -28.76 3.56
N SER A 694 23.09 -27.68 4.32
CA SER A 694 23.75 -27.54 5.62
C SER A 694 23.37 -28.66 6.58
N LEU A 695 22.10 -29.04 6.65
CA LEU A 695 21.62 -30.13 7.50
C LEU A 695 22.08 -31.52 7.03
N ILE A 696 22.10 -31.77 5.71
CA ILE A 696 22.60 -33.04 5.13
C ILE A 696 24.09 -33.22 5.46
N LEU A 697 24.91 -32.17 5.35
CA LEU A 697 26.34 -32.25 5.60
C LEU A 697 26.72 -32.39 7.08
N ILE A 698 25.82 -32.01 8.01
CA ILE A 698 26.01 -32.22 9.46
C ILE A 698 25.96 -33.72 9.79
N SER A 699 25.04 -34.47 9.20
CA SER A 699 24.95 -35.92 9.38
C SER A 699 24.33 -36.61 8.15
N GLU A 700 25.19 -37.28 7.39
CA GLU A 700 24.80 -38.06 6.21
C GLU A 700 23.87 -39.24 6.57
N GLN A 701 23.95 -39.72 7.82
CA GLN A 701 23.06 -40.76 8.32
C GLN A 701 21.60 -40.29 8.35
N ILE A 702 21.35 -39.04 8.79
CA ILE A 702 19.98 -38.46 8.82
C ILE A 702 19.39 -38.44 7.41
N PHE A 703 20.19 -38.05 6.41
CA PHE A 703 19.76 -38.03 5.02
C PHE A 703 19.46 -39.44 4.49
N THR A 704 20.30 -40.42 4.84
CA THR A 704 20.11 -41.82 4.44
C THR A 704 18.84 -42.41 5.05
N ASP A 705 18.59 -42.16 6.33
CA ASP A 705 17.39 -42.62 7.04
C ASP A 705 16.13 -41.96 6.47
N LEU A 706 16.19 -40.66 6.16
CA LEU A 706 15.09 -39.94 5.56
C LEU A 706 14.79 -40.41 4.12
N LYS A 707 15.84 -40.68 3.32
CA LYS A 707 15.71 -41.31 1.99
C LYS A 707 14.98 -42.64 2.10
N ALA A 708 15.36 -43.50 3.04
CA ALA A 708 14.71 -44.79 3.26
C ALA A 708 13.23 -44.65 3.66
N GLN A 709 12.91 -43.69 4.55
CA GLN A 709 11.53 -43.42 4.97
C GLN A 709 10.66 -42.89 3.81
N ILE A 710 11.18 -41.95 3.02
CA ILE A 710 10.45 -41.41 1.86
C ILE A 710 10.23 -42.51 0.82
N LEU A 711 11.24 -43.33 0.51
CA LEU A 711 11.08 -44.45 -0.43
C LEU A 711 10.04 -45.46 0.06
N ALA A 712 10.05 -45.83 1.34
CA ALA A 712 9.07 -46.74 1.93
C ALA A 712 7.62 -46.23 1.83
N SER A 713 7.42 -44.91 1.76
CA SER A 713 6.09 -44.29 1.58
C SER A 713 5.57 -44.32 0.14
N GLN A 714 6.41 -44.70 -0.83
CA GLN A 714 6.09 -44.69 -2.27
C GLN A 714 5.83 -46.10 -2.82
N PRO A 715 5.12 -46.25 -3.95
CA PRO A 715 4.92 -47.54 -4.61
C PRO A 715 6.24 -48.24 -4.98
N ALA A 716 6.29 -49.58 -4.83
CA ALA A 716 7.52 -50.37 -4.99
C ALA A 716 8.13 -50.30 -6.40
N ASP A 717 7.30 -50.10 -7.42
CA ASP A 717 7.68 -49.88 -8.82
C ASP A 717 8.42 -48.55 -9.05
N GLN A 718 8.26 -47.58 -8.14
CA GLN A 718 8.94 -46.29 -8.23
C GLN A 718 10.24 -46.21 -7.40
N HIS A 719 10.52 -47.19 -6.52
CA HIS A 719 11.65 -47.14 -5.59
C HIS A 719 13.00 -46.97 -6.30
N GLN A 720 13.23 -47.71 -7.38
CA GLN A 720 14.48 -47.65 -8.13
C GLN A 720 14.68 -46.29 -8.80
N ARG A 721 13.63 -45.74 -9.42
CA ARG A 721 13.64 -44.41 -10.05
C ARG A 721 13.91 -43.31 -9.02
N LEU A 722 13.16 -43.32 -7.93
CA LEU A 722 13.28 -42.31 -6.87
C LEU A 722 14.63 -42.39 -6.16
N SER A 723 15.18 -43.59 -5.93
CA SER A 723 16.53 -43.74 -5.38
C SER A 723 17.58 -43.05 -6.25
N LEU A 724 17.51 -43.22 -7.58
CA LEU A 724 18.41 -42.55 -8.54
C LEU A 724 18.25 -41.02 -8.50
N CYS A 725 17.03 -40.50 -8.31
CA CYS A 725 16.82 -39.07 -8.14
C CYS A 725 17.53 -38.53 -6.87
N PHE A 726 17.45 -39.25 -5.74
CA PHE A 726 18.19 -38.88 -4.53
C PHE A 726 19.72 -38.92 -4.73
N ASP A 727 20.24 -39.83 -5.55
CA ASP A 727 21.66 -39.89 -5.85
C ASP A 727 22.10 -38.69 -6.70
N LYS A 728 21.27 -38.26 -7.66
CA LYS A 728 21.49 -37.03 -8.44
C LYS A 728 21.47 -35.76 -7.59
N LEU A 729 20.72 -35.74 -6.49
CA LEU A 729 20.64 -34.58 -5.61
C LEU A 729 22.02 -34.19 -5.04
N MET A 730 22.83 -35.20 -4.68
CA MET A 730 24.18 -35.03 -4.11
C MET A 730 25.30 -35.11 -5.16
N ALA A 731 24.99 -35.20 -6.46
CA ALA A 731 25.98 -35.29 -7.52
C ALA A 731 26.85 -34.03 -7.61
N ASP A 732 28.18 -34.22 -7.62
CA ASP A 732 29.20 -33.16 -7.58
C ASP A 732 29.11 -32.20 -6.37
N VAL A 733 28.41 -32.59 -5.30
CA VAL A 733 28.32 -31.80 -4.06
C VAL A 733 29.47 -32.18 -3.14
N THR A 734 30.30 -31.20 -2.78
CA THR A 734 31.43 -31.42 -1.85
C THR A 734 31.00 -31.25 -0.40
N ARG A 735 31.82 -31.72 0.54
CA ARG A 735 31.58 -31.54 1.98
C ARG A 735 32.01 -30.14 2.44
N SER A 736 31.39 -29.11 1.89
CA SER A 736 31.69 -27.69 2.16
C SER A 736 30.45 -26.81 2.02
N LEU A 737 30.43 -25.64 2.67
CA LEU A 737 29.32 -24.67 2.61
C LEU A 737 29.65 -23.40 1.81
N ASP A 738 30.61 -23.49 0.89
CA ASP A 738 30.95 -22.40 -0.02
C ASP A 738 29.81 -22.10 -1.00
N SER A 739 29.82 -20.89 -1.57
CA SER A 739 28.75 -20.41 -2.45
C SER A 739 28.57 -21.28 -3.69
N LYS A 740 29.66 -21.73 -4.31
CA LYS A 740 29.60 -22.57 -5.52
C LYS A 740 28.93 -23.90 -5.23
N ASN A 741 29.27 -24.53 -4.11
CA ASN A 741 28.67 -25.80 -3.72
C ASN A 741 27.18 -25.66 -3.36
N ARG A 742 26.79 -24.59 -2.66
CA ARG A 742 25.38 -24.25 -2.38
C ARG A 742 24.56 -24.02 -3.66
N ASP A 743 25.13 -23.32 -4.64
CA ASP A 743 24.48 -23.07 -5.94
C ASP A 743 24.30 -24.37 -6.73
N LYS A 744 25.33 -25.23 -6.73
CA LYS A 744 25.27 -26.56 -7.38
C LYS A 744 24.20 -27.45 -6.76
N PHE A 745 24.12 -27.54 -5.43
CA PHE A 745 23.05 -28.27 -4.75
C PHE A 745 21.66 -27.72 -5.11
N THR A 746 21.52 -26.39 -5.21
CA THR A 746 20.25 -25.76 -5.57
C THR A 746 19.81 -26.12 -7.00
N GLN A 747 20.74 -26.19 -7.94
CA GLN A 747 20.48 -26.67 -9.30
C GLN A 747 20.04 -28.14 -9.28
N ASN A 748 20.77 -28.99 -8.57
CA ASN A 748 20.43 -30.41 -8.42
C ASN A 748 19.05 -30.60 -7.78
N LEU A 749 18.69 -29.79 -6.78
CA LEU A 749 17.38 -29.83 -6.12
C LEU A 749 16.24 -29.49 -7.08
N THR A 750 16.48 -28.57 -8.02
CA THR A 750 15.50 -28.20 -9.05
C THR A 750 15.23 -29.36 -9.99
N ILE A 751 16.29 -30.03 -10.45
CA ILE A 751 16.18 -31.23 -11.28
C ILE A 751 15.49 -32.35 -10.49
N PHE A 752 15.93 -32.59 -9.26
CA PHE A 752 15.35 -33.58 -8.35
C PHE A 752 13.85 -33.40 -8.18
N ARG A 753 13.38 -32.18 -7.88
CA ARG A 753 11.96 -31.88 -7.71
C ARG A 753 11.16 -32.15 -8.99
N HIS A 754 11.68 -31.77 -10.15
CA HIS A 754 11.02 -32.01 -11.43
C HIS A 754 10.91 -33.50 -11.72
N GLU A 755 12.02 -34.24 -11.61
CA GLU A 755 12.05 -35.69 -11.83
C GLU A 755 11.16 -36.45 -10.85
N PHE A 756 11.14 -36.05 -9.57
CA PHE A 756 10.30 -36.67 -8.55
C PHE A 756 8.80 -36.52 -8.87
N ARG A 757 8.38 -35.36 -9.40
CA ARG A 757 6.97 -35.05 -9.71
C ARG A 757 6.48 -35.57 -11.06
N ILE A 758 7.39 -35.90 -11.98
CA ILE A 758 7.02 -36.56 -13.23
C ILE A 758 6.42 -37.93 -12.88
N LYS A 759 5.13 -38.11 -13.24
CA LYS A 759 4.39 -39.36 -13.10
C LYS A 759 4.76 -40.34 -14.19
#